data_AF-A0A819BAQ9-F1
#
_entry.id   AF-A0A819BAQ9-F1
#
_cell.length_a   1.000
_cell.length_b   1.000
_cell.length_c   1.000
_cell.angle_alpha   90.00
_cell.angle_beta   90.00
_cell.angle_gamma   90.00
#
_symmetry.space_group_name_H-M   'P 1'
#
loop_
_entity.id
_entity.type
_entity.pdbx_description
1 polymer ?
#
loop_
_entity_poly.entity_id
_entity_poly.type
_entity_poly.pdbx_seq_one_letter_code
_entity_poly.pdbx_strand_id
1 'polypeptide(L)'
;SEQLKEQLAEARDKINDLQNIINEDRNKLEQLESSYNELQQKYLVFEQIKSEYDVLQDKFKTLDIQLKEQLEINDKLKRDNDHEHENLLEREENIRLLKSEIEQQKQLLNNKNQSQDERCLSLSKQIQQLTDLLDTKINENKDLNDIKLQLENDLKDNKQMLFETTKQADDLDRQLQKTNNQYEDLKSKFEQTTNEKNKLIEKFEKQQSEYIQFNDNLKQELQNNQLNFDQIMKTNNDKIQIEKQLQQTITNLQEELETTKINVQNYQSKYAEEKQLSVENDQNQIINLQQENEKLNNTINELNEKISKQTIETDDLKEKQQKLKLLLARLKKELNEKNQQPKQSLIDLELADYEKTIKTLKDDLTNKDKEIQILQDDLKNTNEKIVSFQQEIENFEQQKQQNDERTNKLQALFDTTKNELENAKLLEQERHQNDDHVRILIDKLQIDLDNHKVIVSQLHSEKQQLIERLNSQNESTQRTINLLEQNLRIAKHDLDISKQDYDTLQDDFNNYKIRAQSVLKQQQSVQPARASSSSADKQTELEEKIEKLKATLQEAHDKIHLLRSENEALHKEQDRLTEMQTKLLNDSRKREQDLRKQHEVELDKMEKECLKRTNDSHDMMKDVTIQNETLSSTFKEQISAIEADHERSIAILQNQLQSSRQEIEQLKNRIDVLRQNSNENEKDIPQAAVINEFSKDDLPWTNVERQQGEGSESASTDNQSTDVAVKTLENVLFGNNTNARSSPSNIDKPRHVLFEDAEVERQRIEEELSKTRYRLLNTTELLNESELNNVRLSEQVALLKEEIRRMERNIDRTESISNLEYLKNIILKFFILKSTFERLQLIPVLVTMLKLSPDEQAKLVRVAQQTSSIDDSSSNPNEPNTQQVTNNNSNPSSSAWSSYLNIW
;
A
#
# COMPACT_ATOMS: atom_id res chain seq x y z
N SER A 1 -13.54 -66.36 41.42
CA SER A 1 -12.69 -65.77 40.37
C SER A 1 -13.46 -65.69 39.05
N GLU A 2 -14.01 -66.80 38.54
CA GLU A 2 -14.82 -66.79 37.30
C GLU A 2 -16.10 -65.96 37.39
N GLN A 3 -16.91 -66.09 38.45
CA GLN A 3 -18.10 -65.24 38.66
C GLN A 3 -17.79 -63.73 38.67
N LEU A 4 -16.61 -63.35 39.17
CA LEU A 4 -16.19 -61.96 39.23
C LEU A 4 -15.76 -61.43 37.84
N LYS A 5 -15.22 -62.31 36.99
CA LYS A 5 -14.92 -61.99 35.58
C LYS A 5 -16.20 -61.88 34.75
N GLU A 6 -17.19 -62.73 35.01
CA GLU A 6 -18.49 -62.70 34.35
C GLU A 6 -19.27 -61.42 34.71
N GLN A 7 -19.30 -61.05 36.00
CA GLN A 7 -19.87 -59.77 36.43
C GLN A 7 -19.14 -58.54 35.85
N LEU A 8 -17.81 -58.61 35.70
CA LEU A 8 -17.03 -57.55 35.04
C LEU A 8 -17.29 -57.46 33.54
N ALA A 9 -17.53 -58.58 32.86
CA ALA A 9 -17.90 -58.61 31.45
C ALA A 9 -19.31 -58.03 31.25
N GLU A 10 -20.28 -58.44 32.07
CA GLU A 10 -21.64 -57.92 32.02
C GLU A 10 -21.70 -56.42 32.36
N ALA A 11 -20.86 -55.94 33.29
CA ALA A 11 -20.71 -54.52 33.58
C ALA A 11 -20.09 -53.74 32.42
N ARG A 12 -19.11 -54.32 31.71
CA ARG A 12 -18.52 -53.69 30.50
C ARG A 12 -19.52 -53.61 29.36
N ASP A 13 -20.32 -54.65 29.15
CA ASP A 13 -21.35 -54.64 28.12
C ASP A 13 -22.42 -53.58 28.42
N LYS A 14 -22.87 -53.47 29.69
CA LYS A 14 -23.77 -52.39 30.11
C LYS A 14 -23.16 -51.00 29.95
N ILE A 15 -21.87 -50.83 30.20
CA ILE A 15 -21.18 -49.54 29.97
C ILE A 15 -21.12 -49.22 28.48
N ASN A 16 -20.84 -50.19 27.61
CA ASN A 16 -20.84 -50.01 26.17
C ASN A 16 -22.24 -49.66 25.64
N ASP A 17 -23.28 -50.32 26.14
CA ASP A 17 -24.67 -50.02 25.78
C ASP A 17 -25.05 -48.59 26.22
N LEU A 18 -24.68 -48.18 27.44
CA LEU A 18 -24.89 -46.82 27.92
C LEU A 18 -24.10 -45.79 27.09
N GLN A 19 -22.88 -46.10 26.67
CA GLN A 19 -22.09 -45.24 25.79
C GLN A 19 -22.73 -45.09 24.41
N ASN A 20 -23.29 -46.17 23.86
CA ASN A 20 -24.03 -46.13 22.60
C ASN A 20 -25.29 -45.26 22.71
N ILE A 21 -26.05 -45.38 23.79
CA ILE A 21 -27.23 -44.53 24.05
C ILE A 21 -26.83 -43.06 24.19
N ILE A 22 -25.74 -42.75 24.93
CA ILE A 22 -25.23 -41.39 25.07
C ILE A 22 -24.80 -40.81 23.71
N ASN A 23 -24.18 -41.62 22.85
CA ASN A 23 -23.78 -41.19 21.51
C ASN A 23 -25.00 -40.96 20.60
N GLU A 24 -26.03 -41.81 20.68
CA GLU A 24 -27.30 -41.60 19.97
C GLU A 24 -28.01 -40.32 20.41
N ASP A 25 -28.07 -40.05 21.72
CA ASP A 25 -28.70 -38.85 22.24
C ASP A 25 -27.89 -37.59 21.94
N ARG A 26 -26.56 -37.68 21.91
CA ARG A 26 -25.68 -36.60 21.43
C ARG A 26 -25.93 -36.28 19.96
N ASN A 27 -26.07 -37.29 19.10
CA ASN A 27 -26.39 -37.10 17.69
C ASN A 27 -27.78 -36.46 17.50
N LYS A 28 -28.77 -36.83 18.32
CA LYS A 28 -30.09 -36.18 18.31
C LYS A 28 -30.01 -34.72 18.76
N LEU A 29 -29.17 -34.41 19.76
CA LEU A 29 -28.95 -33.05 20.24
C LEU A 29 -28.31 -32.18 19.15
N GLU A 30 -27.28 -32.70 18.47
CA GLU A 30 -26.62 -32.01 17.34
C GLU A 30 -27.59 -31.78 16.17
N GLN A 31 -28.48 -32.73 15.87
CA GLN A 31 -29.54 -32.55 14.88
C GLN A 31 -30.54 -31.46 15.31
N LEU A 32 -30.89 -31.39 16.59
CA LEU A 32 -31.79 -30.38 17.12
C LEU A 32 -31.16 -28.98 17.10
N GLU A 33 -29.88 -28.86 17.43
CA GLU A 33 -29.11 -27.62 17.33
C GLU A 33 -28.98 -27.15 15.87
N SER A 34 -28.71 -28.07 14.94
CA SER A 34 -28.70 -27.76 13.51
C SER A 34 -30.07 -27.23 13.04
N SER A 35 -31.16 -27.89 13.44
CA SER A 35 -32.52 -27.46 13.11
C SER A 35 -32.88 -26.11 13.75
N TYR A 36 -32.37 -25.82 14.95
CA TYR A 36 -32.56 -24.54 15.63
C TYR A 36 -31.82 -23.40 14.91
N ASN A 37 -30.57 -23.64 14.50
CA ASN A 37 -29.79 -22.68 13.73
C ASN A 37 -30.41 -22.40 12.35
N GLU A 38 -30.91 -23.42 11.65
CA GLU A 38 -31.68 -23.23 10.42
C GLU A 38 -32.94 -22.39 10.62
N LEU A 39 -33.66 -22.60 11.73
CA LEU A 39 -34.85 -21.81 12.06
C LEU A 39 -34.50 -20.36 12.37
N GLN A 40 -33.38 -20.13 13.05
CA GLN A 40 -32.88 -18.79 13.37
C GLN A 40 -32.43 -18.04 12.12
N GLN A 41 -31.77 -18.71 11.18
CA GLN A 41 -31.44 -18.12 9.87
C GLN A 41 -32.71 -17.80 9.06
N LYS A 42 -33.71 -18.70 9.04
CA LYS A 42 -35.00 -18.42 8.39
C LYS A 42 -35.74 -17.25 9.02
N TYR A 43 -35.65 -17.09 10.34
CA TYR A 43 -36.23 -15.95 11.05
C TYR A 43 -35.54 -14.62 10.66
N LEU A 44 -34.21 -14.61 10.55
CA LEU A 44 -33.45 -13.43 10.13
C LEU A 44 -33.79 -13.02 8.69
N VAL A 45 -33.90 -13.99 7.78
CA VAL A 45 -34.34 -13.76 6.39
C VAL A 45 -35.78 -13.24 6.36
N PHE A 46 -36.66 -13.75 7.22
CA PHE A 46 -38.03 -13.23 7.33
C PHE A 46 -38.07 -11.78 7.81
N GLU A 47 -37.23 -11.38 8.77
CA GLU A 47 -37.11 -9.97 9.18
C GLU A 47 -36.58 -9.07 8.07
N GLN A 48 -35.60 -9.53 7.28
CA GLN A 48 -35.11 -8.79 6.12
C GLN A 48 -36.20 -8.59 5.07
N ILE A 49 -36.93 -9.66 4.71
CA ILE A 49 -38.06 -9.60 3.77
C ILE A 49 -39.15 -8.67 4.29
N LYS A 50 -39.42 -8.67 5.60
CA LYS A 50 -40.40 -7.78 6.22
C LYS A 50 -39.96 -6.32 6.13
N SER A 51 -38.69 -6.03 6.39
CA SER A 51 -38.13 -4.69 6.22
C SER A 51 -38.20 -4.21 4.76
N GLU A 52 -37.90 -5.09 3.80
CA GLU A 52 -38.03 -4.77 2.38
C GLU A 52 -39.49 -4.53 1.97
N TYR A 53 -40.42 -5.33 2.50
CA TYR A 53 -41.85 -5.17 2.28
C TYR A 53 -42.37 -3.82 2.81
N ASP A 54 -41.94 -3.41 4.01
CA ASP A 54 -42.34 -2.12 4.60
C ASP A 54 -41.81 -0.94 3.76
N VAL A 55 -40.56 -1.01 3.29
CA VAL A 55 -39.97 0.00 2.38
C VAL A 55 -40.71 0.05 1.04
N LEU A 56 -41.09 -1.11 0.50
CA LEU A 56 -41.85 -1.19 -0.74
C LEU A 56 -43.26 -0.62 -0.56
N GLN A 57 -43.89 -0.88 0.58
CA GLN A 57 -45.21 -0.36 0.93
C GLN A 57 -45.20 1.18 1.03
N ASP A 58 -44.15 1.77 1.60
CA ASP A 58 -44.01 3.22 1.65
C ASP A 58 -43.75 3.83 0.27
N LYS A 59 -42.96 3.18 -0.59
CA LYS A 59 -42.82 3.58 -2.00
C LYS A 59 -44.15 3.53 -2.75
N PHE A 60 -44.99 2.52 -2.51
CA PHE A 60 -46.33 2.44 -3.08
C PHE A 60 -47.23 3.59 -2.62
N LYS A 61 -47.19 3.98 -1.33
CA LYS A 61 -47.93 5.15 -0.84
C LYS A 61 -47.47 6.44 -1.52
N THR A 62 -46.16 6.63 -1.69
CA THR A 62 -45.61 7.81 -2.38
C THR A 62 -46.06 7.85 -3.84
N LEU A 63 -46.04 6.71 -4.54
CA LEU A 63 -46.50 6.62 -5.93
C LEU A 63 -48.00 6.90 -6.06
N ASP A 64 -48.82 6.45 -5.10
CA ASP A 64 -50.26 6.72 -5.07
C ASP A 64 -50.57 8.20 -4.83
N ILE A 65 -49.74 8.90 -4.04
CA ILE A 65 -49.82 10.37 -3.86
C ILE A 65 -49.46 11.08 -5.17
N GLN A 66 -48.35 10.69 -5.83
CA GLN A 66 -47.95 11.27 -7.12
C GLN A 66 -49.01 11.04 -8.21
N LEU A 67 -49.65 9.88 -8.23
CA LEU A 67 -50.72 9.58 -9.18
C LEU A 67 -51.96 10.46 -8.94
N LYS A 68 -52.33 10.71 -7.68
CA LYS A 68 -53.41 11.64 -7.34
C LYS A 68 -53.12 13.07 -7.76
N GLU A 69 -51.89 13.55 -7.56
CA GLU A 69 -51.47 14.88 -8.03
C GLU A 69 -51.55 15.01 -9.55
N GLN A 70 -51.11 13.98 -10.29
CA GLN A 70 -51.22 13.94 -11.75
C GLN A 70 -52.68 13.93 -12.23
N LEU A 71 -53.55 13.18 -11.57
CA LEU A 71 -54.99 13.18 -11.88
C LEU A 71 -55.61 14.57 -11.64
N GLU A 72 -55.23 15.25 -10.56
CA GLU A 72 -55.74 16.58 -10.25
C GLU A 72 -55.27 17.65 -11.25
N ILE A 73 -54.03 17.53 -11.76
CA ILE A 73 -53.52 18.38 -12.86
C ILE A 73 -54.31 18.11 -14.15
N ASN A 74 -54.58 16.84 -14.46
CA ASN A 74 -55.33 16.46 -15.65
C ASN A 74 -56.79 16.94 -15.59
N ASP A 75 -57.41 16.89 -14.42
CA ASP A 75 -58.75 17.42 -14.18
C ASP A 75 -58.83 18.95 -14.26
N LYS A 76 -57.73 19.65 -13.95
CA LYS A 76 -57.61 21.11 -14.17
C LYS A 76 -57.51 21.42 -15.66
N LEU A 77 -56.62 20.74 -16.38
CA LEU A 77 -56.48 20.90 -17.83
C LEU A 77 -57.77 20.59 -18.58
N LYS A 78 -58.50 19.56 -18.14
CA LYS A 78 -59.80 19.20 -18.74
C LYS A 78 -60.85 20.29 -18.52
N ARG A 79 -60.93 20.86 -17.32
CA ARG A 79 -61.82 22.00 -17.03
C ARG A 79 -61.48 23.24 -17.85
N ASP A 80 -60.20 23.54 -18.02
CA ASP A 80 -59.76 24.67 -18.84
C ASP A 80 -60.13 24.45 -20.32
N ASN A 81 -60.00 23.22 -20.82
CA ASN A 81 -60.36 22.86 -22.19
C ASN A 81 -61.89 22.88 -22.42
N ASP A 82 -62.67 22.41 -21.44
CA ASP A 82 -64.14 22.49 -21.48
C ASP A 82 -64.61 23.95 -21.47
N HIS A 83 -63.92 24.84 -20.73
CA HIS A 83 -64.20 26.27 -20.71
C HIS A 83 -63.86 26.97 -22.05
N GLU A 84 -62.77 26.60 -22.70
CA GLU A 84 -62.48 27.08 -24.07
C GLU A 84 -63.52 26.59 -25.09
N HIS A 85 -64.01 25.36 -24.94
CA HIS A 85 -65.05 24.81 -25.82
C HIS A 85 -66.40 25.53 -25.65
N GLU A 86 -66.78 25.86 -24.42
CA GLU A 86 -68.00 26.63 -24.12
C GLU A 86 -67.94 28.05 -24.73
N ASN A 87 -66.78 28.72 -24.64
CA ASN A 87 -66.55 30.01 -25.28
C ASN A 87 -66.63 29.94 -26.83
N LEU A 88 -66.25 28.81 -27.43
CA LEU A 88 -66.37 28.55 -28.86
C LEU A 88 -67.83 28.34 -29.30
N LEU A 89 -68.60 27.60 -28.50
CA LEU A 89 -70.04 27.38 -28.71
C LEU A 89 -70.82 28.70 -28.65
N GLU A 90 -70.53 29.58 -27.68
CA GLU A 90 -71.14 30.91 -27.62
C GLU A 90 -70.81 31.76 -28.87
N ARG A 91 -69.59 31.66 -29.40
CA ARG A 91 -69.21 32.34 -30.64
C ARG A 91 -69.94 31.78 -31.86
N GLU A 92 -70.11 30.47 -31.96
CA GLU A 92 -70.87 29.83 -33.04
C GLU A 92 -72.36 30.18 -32.99
N GLU A 93 -72.96 30.26 -31.80
CA GLU A 93 -74.36 30.66 -31.63
C GLU A 93 -74.58 32.12 -32.05
N ASN A 94 -73.65 33.01 -31.70
CA ASN A 94 -73.65 34.41 -32.15
C ASN A 94 -73.56 34.50 -33.69
N ILE A 95 -72.70 33.69 -34.32
CA ILE A 95 -72.60 33.63 -35.79
C ILE A 95 -73.90 33.10 -36.43
N ARG A 96 -74.57 32.14 -35.80
CA ARG A 96 -75.85 31.60 -36.27
C ARG A 96 -76.98 32.62 -36.19
N LEU A 97 -77.05 33.41 -35.12
CA LEU A 97 -78.01 34.50 -34.96
C LEU A 97 -77.82 35.55 -36.06
N LEU A 98 -76.58 35.97 -36.32
CA LEU A 98 -76.24 36.90 -37.42
C LEU A 98 -76.63 36.35 -38.79
N LYS A 99 -76.46 35.05 -39.05
CA LYS A 99 -76.89 34.42 -40.31
C LYS A 99 -78.42 34.36 -40.45
N SER A 100 -79.15 34.11 -39.37
CA SER A 100 -80.62 34.12 -39.37
C SER A 100 -81.18 35.51 -39.67
N GLU A 101 -80.52 36.55 -39.19
CA GLU A 101 -80.92 37.95 -39.43
C GLU A 101 -80.68 38.38 -40.89
N ILE A 102 -79.58 37.92 -41.50
CA ILE A 102 -79.31 38.08 -42.93
C ILE A 102 -80.34 37.33 -43.80
N GLU A 103 -80.79 36.15 -43.36
CA GLU A 103 -81.79 35.35 -44.10
C GLU A 103 -83.21 35.96 -44.01
N GLN A 104 -83.57 36.56 -42.86
CA GLN A 104 -84.82 37.31 -42.71
C GLN A 104 -84.85 38.58 -43.59
N GLN A 105 -83.71 39.26 -43.73
CA GLN A 105 -83.59 40.42 -44.63
C GLN A 105 -83.68 40.03 -46.12
N LYS A 106 -83.24 38.81 -46.50
CA LYS A 106 -83.40 38.28 -47.86
C LYS A 106 -84.84 37.88 -48.21
N GLN A 107 -85.63 37.38 -47.25
CA GLN A 107 -87.01 36.97 -47.49
C GLN A 107 -87.98 38.15 -47.71
N LEU A 108 -87.68 39.32 -47.14
CA LEU A 108 -88.47 40.55 -47.34
C LEU A 108 -88.31 41.16 -48.75
N LEU A 109 -87.24 40.83 -49.46
CA LEU A 109 -86.92 41.37 -50.79
C LEU A 109 -87.67 40.65 -51.93
N ASN A 110 -88.20 39.44 -51.70
CA ASN A 110 -88.67 38.57 -52.78
C ASN A 110 -90.18 38.66 -53.10
N ASN A 111 -90.97 39.38 -52.30
CA ASN A 111 -92.44 39.34 -52.37
C ASN A 111 -93.12 40.50 -53.11
N LYS A 112 -92.39 41.38 -53.82
CA LYS A 112 -92.95 42.67 -54.25
C LYS A 112 -93.20 42.91 -55.74
N ASN A 113 -92.97 41.95 -56.64
CA ASN A 113 -93.08 42.23 -58.08
C ASN A 113 -93.87 41.17 -58.88
N GLN A 114 -95.20 41.28 -58.89
CA GLN A 114 -96.02 40.75 -59.99
C GLN A 114 -97.11 41.74 -60.44
N SER A 115 -96.87 42.26 -61.65
CA SER A 115 -97.85 42.58 -62.69
C SER A 115 -98.75 43.82 -62.56
N GLN A 116 -98.36 44.87 -63.28
CA GLN A 116 -99.20 45.86 -63.97
C GLN A 116 -98.86 45.73 -65.47
N ASP A 117 -99.78 45.67 -66.44
CA ASP A 117 -100.57 46.82 -66.93
C ASP A 117 -101.51 46.40 -68.07
N GLU A 118 -102.71 47.00 -68.14
CA GLU A 118 -103.19 47.51 -69.43
C GLU A 118 -103.72 48.95 -69.27
N ARG A 119 -102.82 49.86 -69.64
CA ARG A 119 -103.04 50.81 -70.73
C ARG A 119 -103.97 51.98 -70.42
N CYS A 120 -103.28 53.01 -69.97
CA CYS A 120 -103.35 54.29 -70.63
C CYS A 120 -104.68 55.04 -70.50
N LEU A 121 -104.95 55.39 -69.24
CA LEU A 121 -105.55 56.66 -68.80
C LEU A 121 -104.46 57.52 -68.11
N SER A 122 -103.35 57.95 -68.69
CA SER A 122 -102.62 57.60 -69.93
C SER A 122 -101.43 58.50 -70.11
N LEU A 123 -101.64 59.79 -69.91
CA LEU A 123 -100.68 60.79 -70.37
C LEU A 123 -100.39 61.86 -69.32
N SER A 124 -101.12 61.86 -68.20
CA SER A 124 -100.80 62.70 -67.03
C SER A 124 -99.98 61.94 -65.97
N LYS A 125 -100.18 60.62 -65.85
CA LYS A 125 -99.28 59.71 -65.10
C LYS A 125 -97.89 59.57 -65.75
N GLN A 126 -97.77 59.79 -67.06
CA GLN A 126 -96.51 59.62 -67.80
C GLN A 126 -95.44 60.65 -67.42
N ILE A 127 -95.84 61.87 -67.04
CA ILE A 127 -94.90 62.90 -66.59
C ILE A 127 -94.41 62.62 -65.17
N GLN A 128 -95.29 62.15 -64.28
CA GLN A 128 -94.92 61.71 -62.93
C GLN A 128 -94.07 60.43 -62.94
N GLN A 129 -94.37 59.49 -63.84
CA GLN A 129 -93.62 58.25 -64.03
C GLN A 129 -92.21 58.49 -64.60
N LEU A 130 -91.98 59.51 -65.44
CA LEU A 130 -90.64 59.83 -65.92
C LEU A 130 -89.75 60.45 -64.83
N THR A 131 -90.33 61.21 -63.90
CA THR A 131 -89.62 61.72 -62.72
C THR A 131 -89.31 60.59 -61.73
N ASP A 132 -90.26 59.70 -61.46
CA ASP A 132 -90.05 58.53 -60.60
C ASP A 132 -89.11 57.49 -61.27
N LEU A 133 -89.08 57.39 -62.61
CA LEU A 133 -88.14 56.55 -63.35
C LEU A 133 -86.71 57.11 -63.31
N LEU A 134 -86.55 58.44 -63.33
CA LEU A 134 -85.24 59.06 -63.19
C LEU A 134 -84.70 58.89 -61.77
N ASP A 135 -85.55 59.05 -60.74
CA ASP A 135 -85.16 58.83 -59.34
C ASP A 135 -84.90 57.35 -59.02
N THR A 136 -85.65 56.42 -59.61
CA THR A 136 -85.33 54.98 -59.52
C THR A 136 -84.06 54.63 -60.27
N LYS A 137 -83.77 55.21 -61.44
CA LYS A 137 -82.47 55.00 -62.14
C LYS A 137 -81.29 55.66 -61.45
N ILE A 138 -81.49 56.75 -60.72
CA ILE A 138 -80.49 57.38 -59.86
C ILE A 138 -80.23 56.52 -58.62
N ASN A 139 -81.27 55.95 -58.00
CA ASN A 139 -81.12 55.03 -56.87
C ASN A 139 -80.51 53.70 -57.29
N GLU A 140 -80.88 53.14 -58.45
CA GLU A 140 -80.22 51.96 -59.02
C GLU A 140 -78.73 52.21 -59.32
N ASN A 141 -78.35 53.43 -59.76
CA ASN A 141 -76.94 53.79 -59.93
C ASN A 141 -76.20 54.01 -58.61
N LYS A 142 -76.89 54.42 -57.54
CA LYS A 142 -76.32 54.46 -56.18
C LYS A 142 -76.12 53.05 -55.64
N ASP A 143 -77.12 52.18 -55.77
CA ASP A 143 -77.03 50.78 -55.37
C ASP A 143 -75.93 50.05 -56.18
N LEU A 144 -75.78 50.33 -57.47
CA LEU A 144 -74.68 49.82 -58.30
C LEU A 144 -73.31 50.36 -57.85
N ASN A 145 -73.22 51.62 -57.42
CA ASN A 145 -71.99 52.18 -56.87
C ASN A 145 -71.67 51.62 -55.48
N ASP A 146 -72.67 51.35 -54.65
CA ASP A 146 -72.50 50.74 -53.33
C ASP A 146 -72.08 49.28 -53.46
N ILE A 147 -72.65 48.53 -54.40
CA ILE A 147 -72.20 47.17 -54.76
C ILE A 147 -70.78 47.21 -55.32
N LYS A 148 -70.45 48.19 -56.17
CA LYS A 148 -69.08 48.34 -56.69
C LYS A 148 -68.08 48.65 -55.58
N LEU A 149 -68.43 49.54 -54.65
CA LEU A 149 -67.60 49.88 -53.49
C LEU A 149 -67.42 48.68 -52.56
N GLN A 150 -68.47 47.87 -52.38
CA GLN A 150 -68.41 46.65 -51.60
C GLN A 150 -67.52 45.59 -52.27
N LEU A 151 -67.63 45.41 -53.59
CA LEU A 151 -66.73 44.55 -54.35
C LEU A 151 -65.27 45.03 -54.32
N GLU A 152 -65.03 46.35 -54.35
CA GLU A 152 -63.68 46.92 -54.20
C GLU A 152 -63.10 46.67 -52.80
N ASN A 153 -63.93 46.75 -51.75
CA ASN A 153 -63.53 46.41 -50.39
C ASN A 153 -63.26 44.91 -50.21
N ASP A 154 -64.14 44.04 -50.72
CA ASP A 154 -63.95 42.58 -50.66
C ASP A 154 -62.68 42.15 -51.44
N LEU A 155 -62.37 42.84 -52.54
CA LEU A 155 -61.17 42.58 -53.34
C LEU A 155 -59.90 43.09 -52.63
N LYS A 156 -60.02 44.15 -51.83
CA LYS A 156 -58.95 44.64 -50.95
C LYS A 156 -58.69 43.67 -49.79
N ASP A 157 -59.74 43.17 -49.15
CA ASP A 157 -59.65 42.23 -48.04
C ASP A 157 -59.09 40.88 -48.50
N ASN A 158 -59.51 40.39 -49.68
CA ASN A 158 -58.93 39.20 -50.28
C ASN A 158 -57.44 39.36 -50.63
N LYS A 159 -57.02 40.53 -51.12
CA LYS A 159 -55.59 40.82 -51.35
C LYS A 159 -54.80 40.83 -50.05
N GLN A 160 -55.38 41.36 -48.98
CA GLN A 160 -54.74 41.38 -47.67
C GLN A 160 -54.60 39.98 -47.08
N MET A 161 -55.66 39.15 -47.16
CA MET A 161 -55.61 37.73 -46.78
C MET A 161 -54.56 36.96 -47.56
N LEU A 162 -54.44 37.20 -48.87
CA LEU A 162 -53.47 36.52 -49.72
C LEU A 162 -52.03 36.93 -49.37
N PHE A 163 -51.81 38.20 -49.03
CA PHE A 163 -50.52 38.69 -48.52
C PHE A 163 -50.15 38.06 -47.17
N GLU A 164 -51.09 37.97 -46.23
CA GLU A 164 -50.88 37.33 -44.93
C GLU A 164 -50.59 35.83 -45.06
N THR A 165 -51.31 35.13 -45.94
CA THR A 165 -51.07 33.70 -46.23
C THR A 165 -49.69 33.49 -46.88
N THR A 166 -49.29 34.38 -47.79
CA THR A 166 -47.95 34.34 -48.42
C THR A 166 -46.85 34.56 -47.38
N LYS A 167 -47.05 35.51 -46.47
CA LYS A 167 -46.11 35.78 -45.37
C LYS A 167 -45.98 34.58 -44.42
N GLN A 168 -47.09 33.91 -44.11
CA GLN A 168 -47.06 32.68 -43.30
C GLN A 168 -46.31 31.54 -44.00
N ALA A 169 -46.47 31.39 -45.32
CA ALA A 169 -45.71 30.42 -46.11
C ALA A 169 -44.20 30.71 -46.11
N ASP A 170 -43.80 31.98 -46.26
CA ASP A 170 -42.39 32.40 -46.19
C ASP A 170 -41.79 32.18 -44.78
N ASP A 171 -42.58 32.40 -43.72
CA ASP A 171 -42.14 32.15 -42.34
C ASP A 171 -41.98 30.64 -42.05
N LEU A 172 -42.87 29.80 -42.60
CA LEU A 172 -42.75 28.34 -42.53
C LEU A 172 -41.53 27.82 -43.30
N ASP A 173 -41.24 28.36 -44.48
CA ASP A 173 -40.07 27.97 -45.28
C ASP A 173 -38.76 28.36 -44.56
N ARG A 174 -38.73 29.52 -43.91
CA ARG A 174 -37.62 29.93 -43.03
C ARG A 174 -37.46 29.01 -41.82
N GLN A 175 -38.54 28.51 -41.24
CA GLN A 175 -38.47 27.55 -40.13
C GLN A 175 -37.96 26.18 -40.59
N LEU A 176 -38.37 25.72 -41.76
CA LEU A 176 -37.86 24.51 -42.41
C LEU A 176 -36.36 24.62 -42.71
N GLN A 177 -35.92 25.77 -43.22
CA GLN A 177 -34.50 25.98 -43.52
C GLN A 177 -33.65 26.02 -42.24
N LYS A 178 -34.17 26.59 -41.14
CA LYS A 178 -33.51 26.57 -39.83
C LYS A 178 -33.41 25.16 -39.26
N THR A 179 -34.47 24.36 -39.33
CA THR A 179 -34.47 22.97 -38.84
C THR A 179 -33.57 22.07 -39.68
N ASN A 180 -33.52 22.28 -41.00
CA ASN A 180 -32.59 21.56 -41.88
C ASN A 180 -31.12 21.89 -41.59
N ASN A 181 -30.80 23.17 -41.34
CA ASN A 181 -29.45 23.56 -40.95
C ASN A 181 -29.06 22.99 -39.58
N GLN A 182 -29.99 22.95 -38.62
CA GLN A 182 -29.76 22.30 -37.33
C GLN A 182 -29.52 20.79 -37.46
N TYR A 183 -30.23 20.13 -38.39
CA TYR A 183 -30.04 18.71 -38.67
C TYR A 183 -28.64 18.43 -39.27
N GLU A 184 -28.19 19.24 -40.23
CA GLU A 184 -26.84 19.10 -40.81
C GLU A 184 -25.73 19.38 -39.79
N ASP A 185 -25.90 20.38 -38.92
CA ASP A 185 -24.96 20.63 -37.81
C ASP A 185 -24.92 19.45 -36.84
N LEU A 186 -26.07 18.84 -36.52
CA LEU A 186 -26.13 17.69 -35.62
C LEU A 186 -25.48 16.45 -36.24
N LYS A 187 -25.66 16.25 -37.55
CA LYS A 187 -25.04 15.19 -38.33
C LYS A 187 -23.52 15.34 -38.39
N SER A 188 -23.02 16.55 -38.63
CA SER A 188 -21.59 16.87 -38.63
C SER A 188 -20.96 16.61 -37.25
N LYS A 189 -21.64 17.00 -36.17
CA LYS A 189 -21.22 16.68 -34.79
C LYS A 189 -21.18 15.18 -34.54
N PHE A 190 -22.17 14.43 -35.02
CA PHE A 190 -22.20 12.97 -34.87
C PHE A 190 -21.03 12.29 -35.61
N GLU A 191 -20.69 12.75 -36.82
CA GLU A 191 -19.52 12.27 -37.56
C GLU A 191 -18.21 12.61 -36.83
N GLN A 192 -18.09 13.81 -36.27
CA GLN A 192 -16.92 14.18 -35.46
C GLN A 192 -16.78 13.30 -34.22
N THR A 193 -17.85 13.10 -33.44
CA THR A 193 -17.83 12.23 -32.26
C THR A 193 -17.52 10.77 -32.63
N THR A 194 -18.00 10.30 -33.78
CA THR A 194 -17.70 8.95 -34.29
C THR A 194 -16.22 8.82 -34.64
N ASN A 195 -15.64 9.83 -35.29
CA ASN A 195 -14.21 9.85 -35.62
C ASN A 195 -13.32 9.96 -34.38
N GLU A 196 -13.72 10.73 -33.37
CA GLU A 196 -13.02 10.83 -32.09
C GLU A 196 -13.07 9.50 -31.31
N LYS A 197 -14.24 8.85 -31.28
CA LYS A 197 -14.39 7.51 -30.71
C LYS A 197 -13.45 6.50 -31.39
N ASN A 198 -13.38 6.52 -32.71
CA ASN A 198 -12.50 5.61 -33.47
C ASN A 198 -11.01 5.87 -33.17
N LYS A 199 -10.57 7.14 -33.08
CA LYS A 199 -9.21 7.49 -32.67
C LYS A 199 -8.89 7.05 -31.23
N LEU A 200 -9.88 7.07 -30.35
CA LEU A 200 -9.72 6.61 -28.97
C LEU A 200 -9.60 5.08 -28.91
N ILE A 201 -10.39 4.36 -29.70
CA ILE A 201 -10.28 2.90 -29.86
C ILE A 201 -8.88 2.52 -30.35
N GLU A 202 -8.37 3.19 -31.40
CA GLU A 202 -7.05 2.91 -31.96
C GLU A 202 -5.90 3.15 -30.94
N LYS A 203 -6.06 4.17 -30.06
CA LYS A 203 -5.13 4.39 -28.94
C LYS A 203 -5.19 3.27 -27.89
N PHE A 204 -6.39 2.80 -27.54
CA PHE A 204 -6.55 1.70 -26.58
C PHE A 204 -5.98 0.38 -27.13
N GLU A 205 -6.20 0.09 -28.42
CA GLU A 205 -5.62 -1.08 -29.08
C GLU A 205 -4.09 -1.04 -29.08
N LYS A 206 -3.50 0.15 -29.32
CA LYS A 206 -2.04 0.32 -29.24
C LYS A 206 -1.50 0.11 -27.84
N GLN A 207 -2.14 0.68 -26.82
CA GLN A 207 -1.75 0.47 -25.41
C GLN A 207 -1.90 -1.00 -24.99
N GLN A 208 -2.96 -1.69 -25.46
CA GLN A 208 -3.16 -3.10 -25.19
C GLN A 208 -2.04 -3.95 -25.83
N SER A 209 -1.62 -3.61 -27.05
CA SER A 209 -0.49 -4.28 -27.72
C SER A 209 0.84 -4.06 -27.00
N GLU A 210 1.11 -2.84 -26.53
CA GLU A 210 2.30 -2.52 -25.72
C GLU A 210 2.30 -3.27 -24.37
N TYR A 211 1.14 -3.39 -23.73
CA TYR A 211 0.98 -4.17 -22.49
C TYR A 211 1.19 -5.68 -22.71
N ILE A 212 0.71 -6.23 -23.82
CA ILE A 212 0.96 -7.63 -24.20
C ILE A 212 2.46 -7.87 -24.43
N GLN A 213 3.14 -6.99 -25.17
CA GLN A 213 4.59 -7.09 -25.39
C GLN A 213 5.38 -6.99 -24.08
N PHE A 214 4.98 -6.09 -23.16
CA PHE A 214 5.61 -5.97 -21.85
C PHE A 214 5.45 -7.25 -21.02
N ASN A 215 4.26 -7.85 -21.00
CA ASN A 215 4.02 -9.12 -20.31
C ASN A 215 4.80 -10.29 -20.92
N ASP A 216 4.94 -10.35 -22.24
CA ASP A 216 5.74 -11.37 -22.92
C ASP A 216 7.23 -11.24 -22.56
N ASN A 217 7.76 -10.01 -22.51
CA ASN A 217 9.14 -9.75 -22.08
C ASN A 217 9.35 -10.14 -20.61
N LEU A 218 8.42 -9.78 -19.73
CA LEU A 218 8.48 -10.14 -18.30
C LEU A 218 8.45 -11.66 -18.12
N LYS A 219 7.66 -12.37 -18.92
CA LYS A 219 7.60 -13.84 -18.91
C LYS A 219 8.91 -14.47 -19.37
N GLN A 220 9.58 -13.90 -20.39
CA GLN A 220 10.90 -14.34 -20.82
C GLN A 220 11.97 -14.09 -19.73
N GLU A 221 11.97 -12.93 -19.09
CA GLU A 221 12.88 -12.64 -17.97
C GLU A 221 12.67 -13.60 -16.80
N LEU A 222 11.41 -13.91 -16.47
CA LEU A 222 11.08 -14.84 -15.39
C LEU A 222 11.56 -16.26 -15.72
N GLN A 223 11.44 -16.69 -16.98
CA GLN A 223 11.98 -17.97 -17.45
C GLN A 223 13.51 -18.00 -17.41
N ASN A 224 14.19 -16.92 -17.79
CA ASN A 224 15.65 -16.81 -17.71
C ASN A 224 16.14 -16.85 -16.24
N ASN A 225 15.43 -16.17 -15.34
CA ASN A 225 15.75 -16.19 -13.92
C ASN A 225 15.54 -17.58 -13.29
N GLN A 226 14.50 -18.32 -13.70
CA GLN A 226 14.32 -19.72 -13.31
C GLN A 226 15.48 -20.59 -13.81
N LEU A 227 15.92 -20.42 -15.06
CA LEU A 227 17.01 -21.20 -15.63
C LEU A 227 18.36 -20.90 -14.94
N ASN A 228 18.60 -19.63 -14.57
CA ASN A 228 19.75 -19.24 -13.76
C ASN A 228 19.69 -19.82 -12.34
N PHE A 229 18.51 -19.80 -11.71
CA PHE A 229 18.31 -20.41 -10.40
C PHE A 229 18.61 -21.91 -10.42
N ASP A 230 18.11 -22.64 -11.42
CA ASP A 230 18.38 -24.06 -11.59
C ASP A 230 19.88 -24.36 -11.78
N GLN A 231 20.61 -23.50 -12.48
CA GLN A 231 22.08 -23.62 -12.63
C GLN A 231 22.81 -23.38 -11.31
N ILE A 232 22.40 -22.37 -10.53
CA ILE A 232 22.96 -22.10 -9.20
C ILE A 232 22.68 -23.28 -8.26
N MET A 233 21.47 -23.84 -8.28
CA MET A 233 21.10 -25.00 -7.47
C MET A 233 21.90 -26.25 -7.82
N LYS A 234 22.15 -26.51 -9.12
CA LYS A 234 23.06 -27.59 -9.54
C LYS A 234 24.48 -27.37 -9.03
N THR A 235 25.03 -26.16 -9.22
CA THR A 235 26.38 -25.82 -8.76
C THR A 235 26.52 -25.96 -7.24
N ASN A 236 25.48 -25.57 -6.48
CA ASN A 236 25.48 -25.69 -5.04
C ASN A 236 25.41 -27.16 -4.59
N ASN A 237 24.60 -27.98 -5.26
CA ASN A 237 24.55 -29.42 -4.99
C ASN A 237 25.89 -30.11 -5.30
N ASP A 238 26.54 -29.75 -6.41
CA ASP A 238 27.87 -30.26 -6.75
C ASP A 238 28.90 -29.86 -5.69
N LYS A 239 28.85 -28.61 -5.20
CA LYS A 239 29.71 -28.13 -4.12
C LYS A 239 29.48 -28.88 -2.82
N ILE A 240 28.22 -29.11 -2.43
CA ILE A 240 27.86 -29.91 -1.24
C ILE A 240 28.38 -31.34 -1.38
N GLN A 241 28.31 -31.93 -2.58
CA GLN A 241 28.83 -33.28 -2.83
C GLN A 241 30.36 -33.33 -2.70
N ILE A 242 31.08 -32.33 -3.25
CA ILE A 242 32.53 -32.21 -3.09
C ILE A 242 32.89 -32.02 -1.61
N GLU A 243 32.15 -31.19 -0.87
CA GLU A 243 32.39 -30.97 0.56
C GLU A 243 32.21 -32.25 1.38
N LYS A 244 31.17 -33.05 1.10
CA LYS A 244 30.99 -34.37 1.71
C LYS A 244 32.15 -35.31 1.41
N GLN A 245 32.63 -35.34 0.17
CA GLN A 245 33.80 -36.15 -0.20
C GLN A 245 35.05 -35.69 0.54
N LEU A 246 35.26 -34.37 0.69
CA LEU A 246 36.40 -33.81 1.41
C LEU A 246 36.33 -34.10 2.91
N GLN A 247 35.15 -34.05 3.52
CA GLN A 247 34.96 -34.46 4.92
C GLN A 247 35.27 -35.96 5.11
N GLN A 248 34.89 -36.79 4.14
CA GLN A 248 35.18 -38.22 4.20
C GLN A 248 36.69 -38.52 4.05
N THR A 249 37.42 -37.76 3.23
CA THR A 249 38.88 -37.93 3.15
C THR A 249 39.59 -37.42 4.41
N ILE A 250 39.13 -36.31 5.00
CA ILE A 250 39.67 -35.79 6.27
C ILE A 250 39.48 -36.81 7.40
N THR A 251 38.30 -37.40 7.53
CA THR A 251 38.01 -38.41 8.56
C THR A 251 38.89 -39.65 8.38
N ASN A 252 39.03 -40.17 7.16
CA ASN A 252 39.94 -41.28 6.88
C ASN A 252 41.40 -40.94 7.23
N LEU A 253 41.89 -39.74 6.87
CA LEU A 253 43.25 -39.30 7.22
C LEU A 253 43.44 -39.13 8.74
N GLN A 254 42.41 -38.70 9.47
CA GLN A 254 42.44 -38.63 10.93
C GLN A 254 42.51 -40.02 11.56
N GLU A 255 41.78 -41.00 11.04
CA GLU A 255 41.87 -42.39 11.48
C GLU A 255 43.27 -42.99 11.20
N GLU A 256 43.84 -42.73 10.02
CA GLU A 256 45.22 -43.12 9.70
C GLU A 256 46.26 -42.45 10.62
N LEU A 257 46.07 -41.18 10.94
CA LEU A 257 46.95 -40.47 11.87
C LEU A 257 46.86 -41.03 13.30
N GLU A 258 45.65 -41.38 13.77
CA GLU A 258 45.49 -41.94 15.11
C GLU A 258 46.05 -43.38 15.18
N THR A 259 45.86 -44.19 14.15
CA THR A 259 46.46 -45.54 14.08
C THR A 259 47.99 -45.49 14.04
N THR A 260 48.58 -44.56 13.27
CA THR A 260 50.04 -44.38 13.24
C THR A 260 50.57 -43.86 14.58
N LYS A 261 49.86 -42.95 15.25
CA LYS A 261 50.20 -42.46 16.60
C LYS A 261 50.18 -43.58 17.63
N ILE A 262 49.15 -44.43 17.64
CA ILE A 262 49.07 -45.62 18.51
C ILE A 262 50.26 -46.57 18.23
N ASN A 263 50.60 -46.78 16.96
CA ASN A 263 51.73 -47.62 16.58
C ASN A 263 53.07 -47.05 17.10
N VAL A 264 53.31 -45.74 16.94
CA VAL A 264 54.51 -45.08 17.48
C VAL A 264 54.59 -45.21 19.00
N GLN A 265 53.48 -45.01 19.70
CA GLN A 265 53.41 -45.15 21.16
C GLN A 265 53.70 -46.59 21.62
N ASN A 266 53.21 -47.60 20.87
CA ASN A 266 53.52 -49.00 21.11
C ASN A 266 55.01 -49.31 20.89
N TYR A 267 55.63 -48.76 19.84
CA TYR A 267 57.09 -48.91 19.61
C TYR A 267 57.92 -48.24 20.71
N GLN A 268 57.52 -47.04 21.16
CA GLN A 268 58.18 -46.36 22.28
C GLN A 268 58.08 -47.15 23.58
N SER A 269 56.91 -47.75 23.86
CA SER A 269 56.71 -48.59 25.05
C SER A 269 57.58 -49.84 25.02
N LYS A 270 57.64 -50.54 23.88
CA LYS A 270 58.54 -51.69 23.70
C LYS A 270 60.02 -51.33 23.89
N TYR A 271 60.44 -50.20 23.34
CA TYR A 271 61.82 -49.72 23.49
C TYR A 271 62.15 -49.37 24.95
N ALA A 272 61.19 -48.82 25.71
CA ALA A 272 61.35 -48.55 27.13
C ALA A 272 61.48 -49.84 27.96
N GLU A 273 60.64 -50.85 27.69
CA GLU A 273 60.71 -52.17 28.34
C GLU A 273 62.04 -52.87 28.08
N GLU A 274 62.53 -52.87 26.84
CA GLU A 274 63.81 -53.50 26.47
C GLU A 274 65.00 -52.81 27.14
N LYS A 275 64.98 -51.47 27.22
CA LYS A 275 65.97 -50.69 27.96
C LYS A 275 65.93 -50.99 29.46
N GLN A 276 64.74 -51.16 30.04
CA GLN A 276 64.57 -51.48 31.47
C GLN A 276 65.11 -52.88 31.80
N LEU A 277 64.85 -53.87 30.93
CA LEU A 277 65.39 -55.22 31.07
C LEU A 277 66.93 -55.26 31.02
N SER A 278 67.54 -54.41 30.16
CA SER A 278 69.00 -54.26 30.10
C SER A 278 69.57 -53.67 31.39
N VAL A 279 68.94 -52.63 31.94
CA VAL A 279 69.37 -52.01 33.21
C VAL A 279 69.24 -52.99 34.37
N GLU A 280 68.18 -53.80 34.41
CA GLU A 280 67.98 -54.83 35.44
C GLU A 280 69.06 -55.93 35.36
N ASN A 281 69.46 -56.35 34.15
CA ASN A 281 70.57 -57.27 33.97
C ASN A 281 71.91 -56.68 34.44
N ASP A 282 72.21 -55.43 34.10
CA ASP A 282 73.42 -54.74 34.55
C ASP A 282 73.44 -54.59 36.09
N GLN A 283 72.29 -54.28 36.70
CA GLN A 283 72.16 -54.21 38.16
C GLN A 283 72.39 -55.56 38.84
N ASN A 284 71.83 -56.65 38.29
CA ASN A 284 72.06 -57.99 38.81
C ASN A 284 73.54 -58.40 38.71
N GLN A 285 74.25 -57.98 37.66
CA GLN A 285 75.68 -58.20 37.52
C GLN A 285 76.50 -57.41 38.55
N ILE A 286 76.11 -56.16 38.83
CA ILE A 286 76.73 -55.34 39.89
C ILE A 286 76.51 -55.96 41.27
N ILE A 287 75.31 -56.46 41.58
CA ILE A 287 75.02 -57.12 42.87
C ILE A 287 75.88 -58.37 43.04
N ASN A 288 76.04 -59.18 42.00
CA ASN A 288 76.92 -60.36 42.05
C ASN A 288 78.38 -59.97 42.31
N LEU A 289 78.90 -58.93 41.65
CA LEU A 289 80.25 -58.41 41.88
C LEU A 289 80.42 -57.82 43.28
N GLN A 290 79.37 -57.20 43.84
CA GLN A 290 79.38 -56.70 45.22
C GLN A 290 79.46 -57.85 46.24
N GLN A 291 78.68 -58.92 46.05
CA GLN A 291 78.73 -60.10 46.92
C GLN A 291 80.09 -60.81 46.85
N GLU A 292 80.73 -60.84 45.68
CA GLU A 292 82.08 -61.39 45.52
C GLU A 292 83.14 -60.54 46.23
N ASN A 293 83.06 -59.21 46.12
CA ASN A 293 83.90 -58.29 46.86
C ASN A 293 83.71 -58.42 48.38
N GLU A 294 82.50 -58.62 48.86
CA GLU A 294 82.22 -58.82 50.28
C GLU A 294 82.84 -60.11 50.82
N LYS A 295 82.77 -61.22 50.05
CA LYS A 295 83.47 -62.46 50.36
C LYS A 295 84.99 -62.27 50.39
N LEU A 296 85.55 -61.54 49.42
CA LEU A 296 86.97 -61.24 49.38
C LEU A 296 87.40 -60.40 50.59
N ASN A 297 86.63 -59.39 50.96
CA ASN A 297 86.88 -58.59 52.17
C ASN A 297 86.85 -59.44 53.44
N ASN A 298 85.91 -60.39 53.55
CA ASN A 298 85.89 -61.32 54.68
C ASN A 298 87.16 -62.20 54.73
N THR A 299 87.64 -62.70 53.59
CA THR A 299 88.91 -63.44 53.54
C THR A 299 90.14 -62.57 53.88
N ILE A 300 90.14 -61.30 53.46
CA ILE A 300 91.17 -60.34 53.83
C ILE A 300 91.16 -60.10 55.35
N ASN A 301 89.97 -59.97 55.96
CA ASN A 301 89.84 -59.81 57.40
C ASN A 301 90.33 -61.05 58.18
N GLU A 302 90.01 -62.26 57.71
CA GLU A 302 90.54 -63.50 58.30
C GLU A 302 92.06 -63.61 58.19
N LEU A 303 92.65 -63.19 57.05
CA LEU A 303 94.09 -63.12 56.87
C LEU A 303 94.72 -62.08 57.80
N ASN A 304 94.09 -60.91 57.96
CA ASN A 304 94.54 -59.87 58.88
C ASN A 304 94.48 -60.34 60.35
N GLU A 305 93.47 -61.11 60.76
CA GLU A 305 93.43 -61.73 62.08
C GLU A 305 94.57 -62.75 62.28
N LYS A 306 94.90 -63.55 61.24
CA LYS A 306 96.05 -64.47 61.30
C LYS A 306 97.38 -63.72 61.40
N ILE A 307 97.54 -62.63 60.66
CA ILE A 307 98.72 -61.74 60.76
C ILE A 307 98.81 -61.15 62.17
N SER A 308 97.70 -60.70 62.75
CA SER A 308 97.66 -60.18 64.12
C SER A 308 98.12 -61.22 65.15
N LYS A 309 97.64 -62.47 65.03
CA LYS A 309 98.07 -63.58 65.90
C LYS A 309 99.56 -63.92 65.75
N GLN A 310 100.10 -63.93 64.53
CA GLN A 310 101.54 -64.11 64.30
C GLN A 310 102.38 -62.94 64.82
N THR A 311 101.85 -61.71 64.77
CA THR A 311 102.52 -60.51 65.28
C THR A 311 102.70 -60.59 66.79
N ILE A 312 101.68 -61.05 67.52
CA ILE A 312 101.71 -61.27 68.98
C ILE A 312 102.76 -62.33 69.36
N GLU A 313 102.88 -63.43 68.60
CA GLU A 313 103.94 -64.43 68.83
C GLU A 313 105.35 -63.89 68.56
N THR A 314 105.54 -63.03 67.55
CA THR A 314 106.85 -62.37 67.32
C THR A 314 107.21 -61.36 68.39
N ASP A 315 106.24 -60.67 68.98
CA ASP A 315 106.49 -59.70 70.05
C ASP A 315 106.80 -60.39 71.40
N ASP A 316 106.17 -61.53 71.70
CA ASP A 316 106.54 -62.38 72.86
C ASP A 316 107.97 -62.94 72.75
N LEU A 317 108.42 -63.26 71.53
CA LEU A 317 109.81 -63.67 71.24
C LEU A 317 110.81 -62.51 71.36
N LYS A 318 110.42 -61.28 71.00
CA LYS A 318 111.23 -60.06 71.20
C LYS A 318 111.32 -59.65 72.67
N GLU A 319 110.28 -59.82 73.47
CA GLU A 319 110.29 -59.49 74.89
C GLU A 319 111.25 -60.42 75.67
N LYS A 320 111.32 -61.71 75.30
CA LYS A 320 112.33 -62.65 75.79
C LYS A 320 113.76 -62.26 75.35
N GLN A 321 113.93 -61.67 74.16
CA GLN A 321 115.22 -61.19 73.66
C GLN A 321 115.68 -59.87 74.34
N GLN A 322 114.75 -58.97 74.69
CA GLN A 322 115.02 -57.71 75.40
C GLN A 322 115.41 -57.93 76.86
N LYS A 323 114.81 -58.92 77.55
CA LYS A 323 115.17 -59.32 78.92
C LYS A 323 116.61 -59.87 79.00
N LEU A 324 117.10 -60.54 77.96
CA LEU A 324 118.49 -61.01 77.86
C LEU A 324 119.50 -59.87 77.54
N LYS A 325 119.08 -58.85 76.78
CA LYS A 325 119.89 -57.65 76.47
C LYS A 325 120.03 -56.69 77.67
N LEU A 326 119.00 -56.55 78.49
CA LEU A 326 119.01 -55.70 79.70
C LEU A 326 119.95 -56.22 80.79
N LEU A 327 120.16 -57.54 80.88
CA LEU A 327 121.12 -58.15 81.81
C LEU A 327 122.59 -57.90 81.37
N LEU A 328 122.85 -57.85 80.05
CA LEU A 328 124.18 -57.58 79.48
C LEU A 328 124.56 -56.09 79.44
N ALA A 329 123.58 -55.18 79.43
CA ALA A 329 123.83 -53.73 79.43
C ALA A 329 124.08 -53.15 80.83
N ARG A 330 123.61 -53.83 81.89
CA ARG A 330 123.75 -53.36 83.29
C ARG A 330 125.17 -53.53 83.85
N LEU A 331 125.98 -54.44 83.29
CA LEU A 331 127.38 -54.66 83.71
C LEU A 331 128.42 -53.77 82.97
N LYS A 332 128.01 -52.98 81.97
CA LYS A 332 128.92 -52.13 81.17
C LYS A 332 128.79 -50.63 81.41
N LYS A 333 127.81 -50.17 82.21
CA LYS A 333 127.51 -48.75 82.42
C LYS A 333 127.95 -48.20 83.80
N GLU A 334 128.75 -48.98 84.54
CA GLU A 334 129.31 -48.60 85.84
C GLU A 334 130.78 -48.12 85.79
N LEU A 335 131.31 -47.76 84.61
CA LEU A 335 132.73 -47.38 84.46
C LEU A 335 132.93 -46.07 83.65
N ASN A 336 132.78 -44.92 84.32
CA ASN A 336 133.09 -43.51 83.92
C ASN A 336 131.85 -42.68 83.53
N GLU A 337 131.25 -41.83 84.40
CA GLU A 337 131.71 -40.51 84.91
C GLU A 337 131.97 -39.47 83.79
N LYS A 338 131.64 -38.16 83.83
CA LYS A 338 130.90 -37.21 84.69
C LYS A 338 130.86 -35.85 83.92
N ASN A 339 130.04 -34.89 84.39
CA ASN A 339 130.07 -33.41 84.16
C ASN A 339 129.48 -32.87 82.82
N GLN A 340 128.76 -31.73 82.73
CA GLN A 340 128.40 -30.62 83.62
C GLN A 340 127.21 -29.81 83.00
N GLN A 341 126.54 -28.98 83.82
CA GLN A 341 125.34 -28.12 83.61
C GLN A 341 125.57 -26.89 82.66
N PRO A 342 124.71 -25.82 82.55
CA PRO A 342 123.45 -25.40 83.24
C PRO A 342 122.34 -24.67 82.39
N LYS A 343 121.31 -24.18 83.11
CA LYS A 343 120.05 -23.49 82.73
C LYS A 343 120.17 -21.95 82.63
N GLN A 344 119.37 -21.26 81.77
CA GLN A 344 118.58 -20.01 82.05
C GLN A 344 118.05 -19.30 80.76
N SER A 345 116.72 -19.13 80.62
CA SER A 345 115.96 -17.94 80.13
C SER A 345 114.52 -18.37 79.73
N LEU A 346 113.51 -18.07 80.56
CA LEU A 346 112.13 -18.61 80.49
C LEU A 346 111.06 -17.49 80.62
N ILE A 347 111.33 -16.26 80.18
CA ILE A 347 110.36 -15.15 80.27
C ILE A 347 110.13 -14.47 78.91
N ASP A 348 111.15 -14.40 78.05
CA ASP A 348 110.99 -13.88 76.68
C ASP A 348 110.24 -14.84 75.74
N LEU A 349 110.15 -16.13 76.11
CA LEU A 349 109.43 -17.13 75.34
C LEU A 349 107.91 -17.10 75.61
N GLU A 350 107.51 -16.86 76.87
CA GLU A 350 106.10 -16.78 77.24
C GLU A 350 105.49 -15.45 76.75
N LEU A 351 106.22 -14.33 76.82
CA LEU A 351 105.80 -13.07 76.19
C LEU A 351 105.70 -13.20 74.66
N ALA A 352 106.64 -13.89 74.01
CA ALA A 352 106.57 -14.15 72.57
C ALA A 352 105.39 -15.07 72.18
N ASP A 353 105.01 -16.02 73.04
CA ASP A 353 103.87 -16.90 72.80
C ASP A 353 102.52 -16.20 73.06
N TYR A 354 102.41 -15.33 74.07
CA TYR A 354 101.25 -14.45 74.25
C TYR A 354 101.14 -13.41 73.13
N GLU A 355 102.26 -12.83 72.68
CA GLU A 355 102.28 -11.90 71.54
C GLU A 355 101.88 -12.61 70.23
N LYS A 356 102.34 -13.85 70.01
CA LYS A 356 101.88 -14.68 68.88
C LYS A 356 100.40 -15.01 68.99
N THR A 357 99.91 -15.36 70.18
CA THR A 357 98.48 -15.70 70.38
C THR A 357 97.59 -14.47 70.20
N ILE A 358 98.03 -13.29 70.66
CA ILE A 358 97.33 -12.02 70.42
C ILE A 358 97.39 -11.66 68.93
N LYS A 359 98.51 -11.93 68.25
CA LYS A 359 98.63 -11.71 66.81
C LYS A 359 97.72 -12.65 66.03
N THR A 360 97.66 -13.94 66.35
CA THR A 360 96.74 -14.89 65.72
C THR A 360 95.29 -14.55 66.03
N LEU A 361 94.96 -14.14 67.27
CA LEU A 361 93.61 -13.68 67.61
C LEU A 361 93.24 -12.39 66.90
N LYS A 362 94.18 -11.46 66.68
CA LYS A 362 93.96 -10.27 65.85
C LYS A 362 93.79 -10.63 64.38
N ASP A 363 94.60 -11.55 63.87
CA ASP A 363 94.48 -12.03 62.49
C ASP A 363 93.12 -12.74 62.30
N ASP A 364 92.69 -13.56 63.27
CA ASP A 364 91.38 -14.22 63.28
C ASP A 364 90.23 -13.22 63.42
N LEU A 365 90.37 -12.20 64.26
CA LEU A 365 89.40 -11.11 64.38
C LEU A 365 89.26 -10.38 63.05
N THR A 366 90.38 -10.03 62.40
CA THR A 366 90.35 -9.37 61.08
C THR A 366 89.78 -10.27 60.00
N ASN A 367 89.96 -11.59 60.09
CA ASN A 367 89.37 -12.54 59.16
C ASN A 367 87.86 -12.70 59.40
N LYS A 368 87.41 -12.71 60.65
CA LYS A 368 85.99 -12.72 61.00
C LYS A 368 85.30 -11.41 60.63
N ASP A 369 85.97 -10.27 60.79
CA ASP A 369 85.48 -8.97 60.32
C ASP A 369 85.35 -8.94 58.79
N LYS A 370 86.28 -9.54 58.04
CA LYS A 370 86.15 -9.72 56.59
C LYS A 370 84.99 -10.67 56.23
N GLU A 371 84.80 -11.76 56.95
CA GLU A 371 83.69 -12.69 56.73
C GLU A 371 82.33 -12.02 57.01
N ILE A 372 82.24 -11.22 58.08
CA ILE A 372 81.07 -10.39 58.39
C ILE A 372 80.84 -9.36 57.29
N GLN A 373 81.88 -8.70 56.79
CA GLN A 373 81.74 -7.74 55.69
C GLN A 373 81.22 -8.39 54.41
N ILE A 374 81.73 -9.58 54.05
CA ILE A 374 81.25 -10.35 52.90
C ILE A 374 79.77 -10.73 53.08
N LEU A 375 79.39 -11.22 54.27
CA LEU A 375 77.99 -11.54 54.56
C LEU A 375 77.09 -10.30 54.56
N GLN A 376 77.59 -9.13 54.98
CA GLN A 376 76.87 -7.87 54.90
C GLN A 376 76.67 -7.42 53.45
N ASP A 377 77.69 -7.56 52.60
CA ASP A 377 77.60 -7.25 51.17
C ASP A 377 76.66 -8.23 50.45
N ASP A 378 76.66 -9.51 50.80
CA ASP A 378 75.72 -10.51 50.29
C ASP A 378 74.28 -10.25 50.75
N LEU A 379 74.08 -9.85 52.01
CA LEU A 379 72.77 -9.40 52.52
C LEU A 379 72.27 -8.15 51.78
N LYS A 380 73.17 -7.21 51.46
CA LYS A 380 72.82 -6.02 50.68
C LYS A 380 72.43 -6.39 49.26
N ASN A 381 73.23 -7.24 48.59
CA ASN A 381 72.95 -7.71 47.22
C ASN A 381 71.64 -8.51 47.14
N THR A 382 71.34 -9.34 48.13
CA THR A 382 70.06 -10.08 48.20
C THR A 382 68.89 -9.14 48.46
N ASN A 383 69.06 -8.12 49.30
CA ASN A 383 68.02 -7.11 49.54
C ASN A 383 67.74 -6.26 48.29
N GLU A 384 68.77 -5.87 47.52
CA GLU A 384 68.60 -5.17 46.24
C GLU A 384 67.84 -6.04 45.22
N LYS A 385 68.13 -7.35 45.16
CA LYS A 385 67.35 -8.30 44.34
C LYS A 385 65.90 -8.39 44.78
N ILE A 386 65.63 -8.47 46.09
CA ILE A 386 64.25 -8.50 46.63
C ILE A 386 63.50 -7.24 46.21
N VAL A 387 64.11 -6.06 46.34
CA VAL A 387 63.49 -4.79 45.91
C VAL A 387 63.22 -4.79 44.40
N SER A 388 64.14 -5.29 43.58
CA SER A 388 63.92 -5.38 42.13
C SER A 388 62.77 -6.33 41.77
N PHE A 389 62.65 -7.48 42.45
CA PHE A 389 61.53 -8.39 42.24
C PHE A 389 60.20 -7.82 42.75
N GLN A 390 60.21 -7.05 43.85
CA GLN A 390 59.01 -6.34 44.31
C GLN A 390 58.53 -5.31 43.29
N GLN A 391 59.45 -4.54 42.68
CA GLN A 391 59.11 -3.61 41.60
C GLN A 391 58.60 -4.34 40.35
N GLU A 392 59.16 -5.49 40.03
CA GLU A 392 58.69 -6.32 38.91
C GLU A 392 57.28 -6.87 39.16
N ILE A 393 56.99 -7.34 40.38
CA ILE A 393 55.65 -7.76 40.80
C ILE A 393 54.65 -6.61 40.71
N GLU A 394 55.01 -5.42 41.19
CA GLU A 394 54.15 -4.23 41.14
C GLU A 394 53.85 -3.83 39.68
N ASN A 395 54.84 -3.88 38.79
CA ASN A 395 54.65 -3.65 37.36
C ASN A 395 53.70 -4.70 36.74
N PHE A 396 53.85 -5.98 37.10
CA PHE A 396 52.95 -7.03 36.62
C PHE A 396 51.52 -6.86 37.18
N GLU A 397 51.35 -6.42 38.42
CA GLU A 397 50.03 -6.09 38.99
C GLU A 397 49.37 -4.93 38.23
N GLN A 398 50.12 -3.87 37.92
CA GLN A 398 49.59 -2.76 37.12
C GLN A 398 49.20 -3.19 35.71
N GLN A 399 50.02 -4.01 35.05
CA GLN A 399 49.68 -4.57 33.74
C GLN A 399 48.43 -5.45 33.79
N LYS A 400 48.30 -6.27 34.84
CA LYS A 400 47.11 -7.09 35.06
C LYS A 400 45.86 -6.21 35.22
N GLN A 401 45.92 -5.18 36.05
CA GLN A 401 44.80 -4.26 36.26
C GLN A 401 44.38 -3.57 34.95
N GLN A 402 45.34 -3.10 34.15
CA GLN A 402 45.03 -2.49 32.84
C GLN A 402 44.38 -3.49 31.87
N ASN A 403 44.84 -4.74 31.87
CA ASN A 403 44.23 -5.80 31.06
C ASN A 403 42.82 -6.17 31.55
N ASP A 404 42.59 -6.21 32.85
CA ASP A 404 41.27 -6.46 33.44
C ASP A 404 40.29 -5.32 33.09
N GLU A 405 40.73 -4.05 33.16
CA GLU A 405 39.94 -2.90 32.72
C GLU A 405 39.61 -2.94 31.23
N ARG A 406 40.58 -3.33 30.39
CA ARG A 406 40.37 -3.49 28.95
C ARG A 406 39.37 -4.62 28.66
N THR A 407 39.48 -5.73 29.39
CA THR A 407 38.56 -6.87 29.28
C THR A 407 37.15 -6.47 29.68
N ASN A 408 36.98 -5.72 30.77
CA ASN A 408 35.68 -5.21 31.21
C ASN A 408 35.06 -4.24 30.19
N LYS A 409 35.85 -3.35 29.59
CA LYS A 409 35.38 -2.47 28.50
C LYS A 409 34.96 -3.26 27.27
N LEU A 410 35.72 -4.29 26.90
CA LEU A 410 35.39 -5.14 25.76
C LEU A 410 34.12 -5.96 26.03
N GLN A 411 33.95 -6.46 27.25
CA GLN A 411 32.74 -7.16 27.69
C GLN A 411 31.51 -6.24 27.63
N ALA A 412 31.63 -5.00 28.14
CA ALA A 412 30.55 -4.02 28.06
C ALA A 412 30.15 -3.72 26.61
N LEU A 413 31.12 -3.53 25.70
CA LEU A 413 30.84 -3.33 24.27
C LEU A 413 30.22 -4.56 23.61
N PHE A 414 30.62 -5.76 24.03
CA PHE A 414 30.01 -7.00 23.55
C PHE A 414 28.55 -7.09 24.00
N ASP A 415 28.25 -6.75 25.25
CA ASP A 415 26.88 -6.79 25.76
C ASP A 415 26.00 -5.70 25.10
N THR A 416 26.52 -4.49 24.85
CA THR A 416 25.77 -3.47 24.11
C THR A 416 25.50 -3.88 22.66
N THR A 417 26.51 -4.39 21.95
CA THR A 417 26.35 -4.83 20.55
C THR A 417 25.45 -6.06 20.44
N LYS A 418 25.47 -6.96 21.43
CA LYS A 418 24.54 -8.08 21.53
C LYS A 418 23.10 -7.60 21.71
N ASN A 419 22.86 -6.63 22.60
CA ASN A 419 21.52 -6.06 22.80
C ASN A 419 21.04 -5.30 21.56
N GLU A 420 21.92 -4.54 20.89
CA GLU A 420 21.60 -3.88 19.61
C GLU A 420 21.25 -4.89 18.51
N LEU A 421 21.97 -6.01 18.44
CA LEU A 421 21.67 -7.09 17.49
C LEU A 421 20.32 -7.76 17.80
N GLU A 422 19.99 -7.96 19.07
CA GLU A 422 18.69 -8.51 19.49
C GLU A 422 17.54 -7.55 19.15
N ASN A 423 17.70 -6.26 19.43
CA ASN A 423 16.74 -5.23 19.04
C ASN A 423 16.56 -5.13 17.51
N ALA A 424 17.65 -5.23 16.74
CA ALA A 424 17.59 -5.23 15.28
C ALA A 424 16.81 -6.45 14.74
N LYS A 425 16.97 -7.63 15.35
CA LYS A 425 16.20 -8.83 14.99
C LYS A 425 14.71 -8.69 15.31
N LEU A 426 14.36 -8.08 16.45
CA LEU A 426 12.96 -7.83 16.80
C LEU A 426 12.31 -6.85 15.81
N LEU A 427 13.02 -5.78 15.43
CA LEU A 427 12.55 -4.82 14.44
C LEU A 427 12.41 -5.47 13.04
N GLU A 428 13.34 -6.35 12.66
CA GLU A 428 13.25 -7.12 11.42
C GLU A 428 12.03 -8.06 11.42
N GLN A 429 11.75 -8.72 12.54
CA GLN A 429 10.55 -9.56 12.69
C GLN A 429 9.25 -8.75 12.58
N GLU A 430 9.19 -7.57 13.21
CA GLU A 430 8.04 -6.66 13.10
C GLU A 430 7.85 -6.16 11.66
N ARG A 431 8.95 -5.82 10.98
CA ARG A 431 8.90 -5.48 9.55
C ARG A 431 8.37 -6.63 8.70
N HIS A 432 8.79 -7.87 8.96
CA HIS A 432 8.25 -9.03 8.25
C HIS A 432 6.75 -9.23 8.49
N GLN A 433 6.28 -9.06 9.73
CA GLN A 433 4.84 -9.13 10.05
C GLN A 433 4.05 -8.04 9.33
N ASN A 434 4.59 -6.82 9.25
CA ASN A 434 3.98 -5.72 8.50
C ASN A 434 3.98 -5.99 6.99
N ASP A 435 5.07 -6.51 6.42
CA ASP A 435 5.15 -6.88 5.00
C ASP A 435 4.11 -7.99 4.67
N ASP A 436 3.96 -8.99 5.54
CA ASP A 436 2.93 -10.03 5.41
C ASP A 436 1.51 -9.45 5.50
N HIS A 437 1.26 -8.52 6.42
CA HIS A 437 -0.04 -7.85 6.54
C HIS A 437 -0.38 -7.05 5.28
N VAL A 438 0.58 -6.26 4.76
CA VAL A 438 0.41 -5.50 3.52
C VAL A 438 0.17 -6.43 2.35
N ARG A 439 0.89 -7.56 2.27
CA ARG A 439 0.68 -8.56 1.22
C ARG A 439 -0.72 -9.17 1.27
N ILE A 440 -1.21 -9.53 2.46
CA ILE A 440 -2.58 -10.02 2.65
C ILE A 440 -3.61 -8.96 2.23
N LEU A 441 -3.36 -7.68 2.51
CA LEU A 441 -4.25 -6.59 2.10
C LEU A 441 -4.28 -6.41 0.58
N ILE A 442 -3.11 -6.48 -0.08
CA ILE A 442 -3.01 -6.46 -1.54
C ILE A 442 -3.79 -7.64 -2.14
N ASP A 443 -3.60 -8.85 -1.61
CA ASP A 443 -4.31 -10.04 -2.10
C ASP A 443 -5.83 -9.91 -1.92
N LYS A 444 -6.30 -9.33 -0.80
CA LYS A 444 -7.73 -9.03 -0.60
C LYS A 444 -8.24 -8.01 -1.61
N LEU A 445 -7.54 -6.90 -1.80
CA LEU A 445 -7.92 -5.87 -2.77
C LEU A 445 -7.90 -6.40 -4.21
N GLN A 446 -7.00 -7.33 -4.51
CA GLN A 446 -6.94 -8.01 -5.81
C GLN A 446 -8.16 -8.92 -6.02
N ILE A 447 -8.55 -9.70 -5.00
CA ILE A 447 -9.77 -10.52 -5.03
C ILE A 447 -11.01 -9.63 -5.20
N ASP A 448 -11.11 -8.52 -4.47
CA ASP A 448 -12.23 -7.58 -4.59
C ASP A 448 -12.28 -6.92 -5.97
N LEU A 449 -11.12 -6.55 -6.53
CA LEU A 449 -11.03 -6.02 -7.89
C LEU A 449 -11.51 -7.05 -8.92
N ASP A 450 -11.12 -8.31 -8.77
CA ASP A 450 -11.55 -9.37 -9.68
C ASP A 450 -13.04 -9.69 -9.53
N ASN A 451 -13.58 -9.65 -8.31
CA ASN A 451 -15.03 -9.71 -8.06
C ASN A 451 -15.78 -8.56 -8.74
N HIS A 452 -15.28 -7.33 -8.63
CA HIS A 452 -15.86 -6.19 -9.32
C HIS A 452 -15.81 -6.33 -10.85
N LYS A 453 -14.73 -6.88 -11.42
CA LYS A 453 -14.65 -7.18 -12.87
C LYS A 453 -15.70 -8.20 -13.30
N VAL A 454 -15.96 -9.23 -12.48
CA VAL A 454 -17.00 -10.22 -12.75
C VAL A 454 -18.38 -9.57 -12.72
N ILE A 455 -18.69 -8.76 -11.71
CA ILE A 455 -19.96 -8.03 -11.60
C ILE A 455 -20.16 -7.10 -12.81
N VAL A 456 -19.13 -6.35 -13.22
CA VAL A 456 -19.18 -5.48 -14.39
C VAL A 456 -19.44 -6.28 -15.67
N SER A 457 -18.80 -7.44 -15.82
CA SER A 457 -19.02 -8.32 -16.97
C SER A 457 -20.44 -8.89 -17.00
N GLN A 458 -21.00 -9.23 -15.83
CA GLN A 458 -22.37 -9.71 -15.71
C GLN A 458 -23.39 -8.61 -16.04
N LEU A 459 -23.22 -7.40 -15.48
CA LEU A 459 -24.03 -6.23 -15.82
C LEU A 459 -23.94 -5.89 -17.32
N HIS A 460 -22.77 -6.05 -17.92
CA HIS A 460 -22.61 -5.86 -19.36
C HIS A 460 -23.40 -6.90 -20.17
N SER A 461 -23.36 -8.18 -19.77
CA SER A 461 -24.15 -9.24 -20.38
C SER A 461 -25.66 -8.99 -20.23
N GLU A 462 -26.13 -8.60 -19.04
CA GLU A 462 -27.55 -8.28 -18.80
C GLU A 462 -28.00 -7.08 -19.64
N LYS A 463 -27.18 -6.03 -19.74
CA LYS A 463 -27.42 -4.90 -20.63
C LYS A 463 -27.53 -5.35 -22.09
N GLN A 464 -26.63 -6.21 -22.55
CA GLN A 464 -26.64 -6.71 -23.92
C GLN A 464 -27.90 -7.52 -24.21
N GLN A 465 -28.32 -8.40 -23.28
CA GLN A 465 -29.56 -9.15 -23.39
C GLN A 465 -30.80 -8.24 -23.42
N LEU A 466 -30.82 -7.17 -22.63
CA LEU A 466 -31.90 -6.18 -22.65
C LEU A 466 -31.95 -5.43 -23.98
N ILE A 467 -30.80 -5.04 -24.54
CA ILE A 467 -30.71 -4.40 -25.86
C ILE A 467 -31.23 -5.34 -26.94
N GLU A 468 -30.82 -6.61 -26.94
CA GLU A 468 -31.29 -7.61 -27.91
C GLU A 468 -32.79 -7.85 -27.79
N ARG A 469 -33.34 -7.95 -26.56
CA ARG A 469 -34.79 -8.04 -26.35
C ARG A 469 -35.51 -6.81 -26.90
N LEU A 470 -35.03 -5.61 -26.60
CA LEU A 470 -35.65 -4.36 -27.05
C LEU A 470 -35.60 -4.23 -28.58
N ASN A 471 -34.49 -4.61 -29.20
CA ASN A 471 -34.36 -4.66 -30.67
C ASN A 471 -35.32 -5.68 -31.29
N SER A 472 -35.41 -6.90 -30.74
CA SER A 472 -36.33 -7.93 -31.24
C SER A 472 -37.80 -7.50 -31.11
N GLN A 473 -38.15 -6.83 -30.01
CA GLN A 473 -39.49 -6.28 -29.81
C GLN A 473 -39.76 -5.14 -30.81
N ASN A 474 -38.80 -4.24 -31.01
CA ASN A 474 -38.91 -3.13 -31.96
C ASN A 474 -39.07 -3.63 -33.40
N GLU A 475 -38.32 -4.65 -33.80
CA GLU A 475 -38.50 -5.31 -35.10
C GLU A 475 -39.88 -5.95 -35.24
N SER A 476 -40.37 -6.62 -34.20
CA SER A 476 -41.72 -7.22 -34.19
C SER A 476 -42.81 -6.16 -34.32
N THR A 477 -42.70 -5.05 -33.57
CA THR A 477 -43.64 -3.93 -33.69
C THR A 477 -43.56 -3.29 -35.06
N GLN A 478 -42.36 -3.12 -35.63
CA GLN A 478 -42.18 -2.56 -36.96
C GLN A 478 -42.82 -3.45 -38.04
N ARG A 479 -42.64 -4.78 -37.95
CA ARG A 479 -43.31 -5.73 -38.86
C ARG A 479 -44.83 -5.64 -38.74
N THR A 480 -45.35 -5.49 -37.52
CA THR A 480 -46.80 -5.36 -37.27
C THR A 480 -47.34 -4.04 -37.82
N ILE A 481 -46.62 -2.93 -37.63
CA ILE A 481 -46.96 -1.61 -38.20
C ILE A 481 -47.01 -1.70 -39.72
N ASN A 482 -45.97 -2.26 -40.36
CA ASN A 482 -45.94 -2.42 -41.81
C ASN A 482 -47.12 -3.25 -42.34
N LEU A 483 -47.50 -4.31 -41.63
CA LEU A 483 -48.66 -5.15 -41.98
C LEU A 483 -49.98 -4.38 -41.86
N LEU A 484 -50.17 -3.63 -40.77
CA LEU A 484 -51.36 -2.80 -40.56
C LEU A 484 -51.45 -1.67 -41.59
N GLU A 485 -50.33 -1.04 -41.92
CA GLU A 485 -50.26 -0.04 -42.99
C GLU A 485 -50.62 -0.63 -44.35
N GLN A 486 -50.14 -1.84 -44.66
CA GLN A 486 -50.51 -2.55 -45.88
C GLN A 486 -52.02 -2.85 -45.92
N ASN A 487 -52.58 -3.36 -44.82
CA ASN A 487 -54.03 -3.62 -44.73
C ASN A 487 -54.85 -2.34 -44.87
N LEU A 488 -54.40 -1.23 -44.27
CA LEU A 488 -55.05 0.07 -44.39
C LEU A 488 -55.00 0.60 -45.82
N ARG A 489 -53.89 0.38 -46.55
CA ARG A 489 -53.80 0.70 -47.98
C ARG A 489 -54.79 -0.12 -48.81
N ILE A 490 -54.92 -1.43 -48.54
CA ILE A 490 -55.88 -2.30 -49.23
C ILE A 490 -57.32 -1.83 -48.96
N ALA A 491 -57.69 -1.63 -47.69
CA ALA A 491 -59.03 -1.17 -47.32
C ALA A 491 -59.38 0.20 -47.92
N LYS A 492 -58.41 1.12 -48.02
CA LYS A 492 -58.59 2.40 -48.72
C LYS A 492 -58.83 2.19 -50.21
N HIS A 493 -58.08 1.30 -50.85
CA HIS A 493 -58.25 0.98 -52.25
C HIS A 493 -59.63 0.36 -52.52
N ASP A 494 -60.07 -0.59 -51.69
CA ASP A 494 -61.39 -1.22 -51.78
C ASP A 494 -62.52 -0.20 -51.56
N LEU A 495 -62.34 0.76 -50.64
CA LEU A 495 -63.29 1.85 -50.42
C LEU A 495 -63.41 2.75 -51.66
N ASP A 496 -62.29 3.10 -52.31
CA ASP A 496 -62.31 3.90 -53.53
C ASP A 496 -62.96 3.15 -54.69
N ILE A 497 -62.69 1.84 -54.85
CA ILE A 497 -63.39 1.00 -55.82
C ILE A 497 -64.89 1.01 -55.54
N SER A 498 -65.30 0.78 -54.29
CA SER A 498 -66.73 0.75 -53.93
C SER A 498 -67.42 2.11 -54.12
N LYS A 499 -66.70 3.23 -53.94
CA LYS A 499 -67.21 4.57 -54.26
C LYS A 499 -67.36 4.76 -55.76
N GLN A 500 -66.38 4.33 -56.55
CA GLN A 500 -66.46 4.38 -58.01
C GLN A 500 -67.62 3.53 -58.54
N ASP A 501 -67.82 2.34 -57.96
CA ASP A 501 -68.97 1.48 -58.26
C ASP A 501 -70.30 2.13 -57.84
N TYR A 502 -70.34 2.86 -56.72
CA TYR A 502 -71.52 3.62 -56.30
C TYR A 502 -71.82 4.78 -57.26
N ASP A 503 -70.81 5.55 -57.67
CA ASP A 503 -70.96 6.67 -58.59
C ASP A 503 -71.44 6.17 -59.97
N THR A 504 -70.87 5.07 -60.47
CA THR A 504 -71.33 4.46 -61.72
C THR A 504 -72.75 3.92 -61.61
N LEU A 505 -73.13 3.29 -60.49
CA LEU A 505 -74.50 2.85 -60.24
C LEU A 505 -75.47 4.04 -60.14
N GLN A 506 -75.04 5.15 -59.53
CA GLN A 506 -75.82 6.37 -59.42
C GLN A 506 -76.03 7.02 -60.79
N ASP A 507 -75.01 7.05 -61.62
CA ASP A 507 -75.10 7.48 -63.02
C ASP A 507 -76.02 6.57 -63.82
N ASP A 508 -75.90 5.25 -63.67
CA ASP A 508 -76.79 4.28 -64.28
C ASP A 508 -78.23 4.44 -63.80
N PHE A 509 -78.45 4.74 -62.52
CA PHE A 509 -79.77 5.03 -61.96
C PHE A 509 -80.34 6.34 -62.53
N ASN A 510 -79.54 7.39 -62.66
CA ASN A 510 -79.95 8.65 -63.29
C ASN A 510 -80.27 8.44 -64.77
N ASN A 511 -79.42 7.70 -65.48
CA ASN A 511 -79.63 7.31 -66.87
C ASN A 511 -80.88 6.43 -67.02
N TYR A 512 -81.15 5.53 -66.08
CA TYR A 512 -82.36 4.74 -66.02
C TYR A 512 -83.58 5.61 -65.70
N LYS A 513 -83.49 6.58 -64.80
CA LYS A 513 -84.57 7.54 -64.50
C LYS A 513 -84.90 8.40 -65.72
N ILE A 514 -83.89 8.88 -66.45
CA ILE A 514 -84.07 9.61 -67.71
C ILE A 514 -84.69 8.68 -68.76
N ARG A 515 -84.18 7.46 -68.92
CA ARG A 515 -84.75 6.46 -69.84
C ARG A 515 -86.17 6.08 -69.46
N ALA A 516 -86.48 5.87 -68.18
CA ALA A 516 -87.78 5.54 -67.66
C ALA A 516 -88.75 6.72 -67.78
N GLN A 517 -88.32 7.97 -67.54
CA GLN A 517 -89.12 9.18 -67.80
C GLN A 517 -89.33 9.44 -69.29
N SER A 518 -88.33 9.12 -70.12
CA SER A 518 -88.42 9.14 -71.57
C SER A 518 -89.42 8.09 -72.05
N VAL A 519 -89.32 6.85 -71.54
CA VAL A 519 -90.25 5.74 -71.79
C VAL A 519 -91.63 6.01 -71.19
N LEU A 520 -91.77 6.70 -70.06
CA LEU A 520 -93.07 7.09 -69.48
C LEU A 520 -93.73 8.20 -70.32
N LYS A 521 -92.93 9.14 -70.85
CA LYS A 521 -93.35 10.09 -71.90
C LYS A 521 -93.71 9.37 -73.20
N GLN A 522 -93.01 8.29 -73.55
CA GLN A 522 -93.24 7.49 -74.75
C GLN A 522 -94.43 6.53 -74.59
N GLN A 523 -94.70 5.99 -73.40
CA GLN A 523 -95.79 5.06 -73.07
C GLN A 523 -97.12 5.79 -72.79
N GLN A 524 -97.12 7.13 -72.65
CA GLN A 524 -98.33 7.94 -72.84
C GLN A 524 -98.81 7.94 -74.30
N SER A 525 -98.00 7.44 -75.25
CA SER A 525 -98.44 7.12 -76.60
C SER A 525 -98.15 5.64 -76.91
N VAL A 526 -99.20 4.82 -76.88
CA VAL A 526 -99.27 3.48 -77.48
C VAL A 526 -98.64 2.33 -76.65
N GLN A 527 -99.52 1.56 -76.00
CA GLN A 527 -99.45 0.09 -75.90
C GLN A 527 -100.14 -0.51 -77.15
N PRO A 528 -99.98 -1.81 -77.56
CA PRO A 528 -99.43 -2.95 -76.81
C PRO A 528 -98.57 -3.99 -77.61
N ALA A 529 -98.03 -4.95 -76.84
CA ALA A 529 -97.97 -6.41 -77.11
C ALA A 529 -96.78 -7.12 -77.83
N ARG A 530 -96.46 -8.30 -77.23
CA ARG A 530 -95.84 -9.55 -77.76
C ARG A 530 -94.29 -9.55 -77.96
N ALA A 531 -93.54 -10.64 -77.80
CA ALA A 531 -93.80 -12.06 -77.53
C ALA A 531 -92.54 -12.76 -76.97
N SER A 532 -92.78 -13.93 -76.39
CA SER A 532 -91.89 -15.02 -75.97
C SER A 532 -90.96 -15.61 -77.07
N SER A 533 -89.69 -15.93 -76.72
CA SER A 533 -88.95 -17.17 -77.09
C SER A 533 -87.44 -17.06 -76.81
N SER A 534 -86.87 -17.78 -75.82
CA SER A 534 -85.42 -18.16 -75.76
C SER A 534 -85.04 -19.01 -74.53
N SER A 535 -85.75 -20.11 -74.24
CA SER A 535 -85.43 -20.96 -73.06
C SER A 535 -84.32 -22.00 -73.30
N ALA A 536 -83.88 -22.23 -74.54
CA ALA A 536 -82.90 -23.28 -74.86
C ALA A 536 -81.44 -22.81 -74.75
N ASP A 537 -81.11 -21.61 -75.24
CA ASP A 537 -79.74 -21.05 -75.15
C ASP A 537 -79.33 -20.67 -73.72
N LYS A 538 -80.31 -20.35 -72.87
CA LYS A 538 -80.05 -20.12 -71.43
C LYS A 538 -79.68 -21.41 -70.70
N GLN A 539 -80.14 -22.56 -71.17
CA GLN A 539 -79.91 -23.83 -70.49
C GLN A 539 -78.49 -24.35 -70.71
N THR A 540 -77.96 -24.20 -71.93
CA THR A 540 -76.56 -24.54 -72.26
C THR A 540 -75.56 -23.57 -71.59
N GLU A 541 -75.88 -22.28 -71.55
CA GLU A 541 -75.05 -21.27 -70.88
C GLU A 541 -75.05 -21.43 -69.35
N LEU A 542 -76.16 -21.90 -68.77
CA LEU A 542 -76.25 -22.29 -67.37
C LEU A 542 -75.47 -23.58 -67.10
N GLU A 543 -75.52 -24.57 -67.98
CA GLU A 543 -74.73 -25.80 -67.86
C GLU A 543 -73.22 -25.53 -67.93
N GLU A 544 -72.75 -24.66 -68.82
CA GLU A 544 -71.34 -24.27 -68.89
C GLU A 544 -70.87 -23.49 -67.65
N LYS A 545 -71.75 -22.66 -67.08
CA LYS A 545 -71.49 -21.98 -65.79
C LYS A 545 -71.45 -22.96 -64.63
N ILE A 546 -72.31 -23.98 -64.64
CA ILE A 546 -72.30 -25.05 -63.63
C ILE A 546 -71.00 -25.86 -63.72
N GLU A 547 -70.54 -26.18 -64.92
CA GLU A 547 -69.28 -26.92 -65.11
C GLU A 547 -68.07 -26.11 -64.64
N LYS A 548 -68.02 -24.81 -64.96
CA LYS A 548 -67.00 -23.87 -64.44
C LYS A 548 -67.05 -23.75 -62.91
N LEU A 549 -68.24 -23.67 -62.33
CA LEU A 549 -68.43 -23.63 -60.88
C LEU A 549 -68.00 -24.94 -60.19
N LYS A 550 -68.19 -26.09 -60.84
CA LYS A 550 -67.69 -27.37 -60.33
C LYS A 550 -66.17 -27.44 -60.39
N ALA A 551 -65.56 -26.98 -61.47
CA ALA A 551 -64.11 -26.91 -61.60
C ALA A 551 -63.48 -25.99 -60.54
N THR A 552 -64.04 -24.79 -60.32
CA THR A 552 -63.55 -23.88 -59.27
C THR A 552 -63.81 -24.41 -57.86
N LEU A 553 -64.91 -25.14 -57.65
CA LEU A 553 -65.19 -25.79 -56.36
C LEU A 553 -64.21 -26.94 -56.09
N GLN A 554 -63.81 -27.70 -57.12
CA GLN A 554 -62.79 -28.74 -57.01
C GLN A 554 -61.41 -28.13 -56.74
N GLU A 555 -61.01 -27.09 -57.47
CA GLU A 555 -59.75 -26.37 -57.21
C GLU A 555 -59.70 -25.77 -55.79
N ALA A 556 -60.83 -25.22 -55.31
CA ALA A 556 -60.94 -24.76 -53.93
C ALA A 556 -60.81 -25.90 -52.92
N HIS A 557 -61.37 -27.08 -53.23
CA HIS A 557 -61.26 -28.27 -52.39
C HIS A 557 -59.81 -28.78 -52.31
N ASP A 558 -59.12 -28.86 -53.46
CA ASP A 558 -57.72 -29.28 -53.54
C ASP A 558 -56.81 -28.27 -52.80
N LYS A 559 -57.11 -26.97 -52.91
CA LYS A 559 -56.41 -25.91 -52.17
C LYS A 559 -56.62 -26.00 -50.66
N ILE A 560 -57.85 -26.30 -50.20
CA ILE A 560 -58.13 -26.55 -48.78
C ILE A 560 -57.39 -27.78 -48.28
N HIS A 561 -57.30 -28.84 -49.10
CA HIS A 561 -56.57 -30.06 -48.75
C HIS A 561 -55.06 -29.80 -48.62
N LEU A 562 -54.46 -29.06 -49.55
CA LEU A 562 -53.07 -28.62 -49.49
C LEU A 562 -52.79 -27.77 -48.25
N LEU A 563 -53.62 -26.76 -47.98
CA LEU A 563 -53.50 -25.91 -46.79
C LEU A 563 -53.67 -26.69 -45.48
N ARG A 564 -54.51 -27.74 -45.46
CA ARG A 564 -54.60 -28.64 -44.30
C ARG A 564 -53.34 -29.44 -44.10
N SER A 565 -52.78 -30.01 -45.17
CA SER A 565 -51.51 -30.76 -45.10
C SER A 565 -50.35 -29.87 -44.66
N GLU A 566 -50.31 -28.62 -45.12
CA GLU A 566 -49.29 -27.64 -44.73
C GLU A 566 -49.44 -27.23 -43.25
N ASN A 567 -50.68 -27.01 -42.78
CA ASN A 567 -50.93 -26.77 -41.36
C ASN A 567 -50.53 -27.96 -40.47
N GLU A 568 -50.79 -29.20 -40.89
CA GLU A 568 -50.32 -30.38 -40.15
C GLU A 568 -48.79 -30.47 -40.10
N ALA A 569 -48.09 -30.11 -41.19
CA ALA A 569 -46.62 -30.06 -41.21
C ALA A 569 -46.08 -28.95 -40.28
N LEU A 570 -46.69 -27.76 -40.32
CA LEU A 570 -46.35 -26.65 -39.42
C LEU A 570 -46.60 -26.99 -37.95
N HIS A 571 -47.71 -27.67 -37.62
CA HIS A 571 -47.97 -28.13 -36.26
C HIS A 571 -46.92 -29.12 -35.76
N LYS A 572 -46.48 -30.07 -36.60
CA LYS A 572 -45.41 -31.01 -36.24
C LYS A 572 -44.07 -30.29 -35.99
N GLU A 573 -43.75 -29.29 -36.80
CA GLU A 573 -42.53 -28.50 -36.58
C GLU A 573 -42.65 -27.63 -35.32
N GLN A 574 -43.83 -27.07 -35.05
CA GLN A 574 -44.11 -26.35 -33.81
C GLN A 574 -43.93 -27.28 -32.59
N ASP A 575 -44.46 -28.49 -32.62
CA ASP A 575 -44.30 -29.47 -31.54
C ASP A 575 -42.83 -29.83 -31.32
N ARG A 576 -42.07 -30.05 -32.40
CA ARG A 576 -40.63 -30.33 -32.36
C ARG A 576 -39.83 -29.16 -31.78
N LEU A 577 -40.13 -27.93 -32.20
CA LEU A 577 -39.51 -26.71 -31.67
C LEU A 577 -39.84 -26.53 -30.19
N THR A 578 -41.08 -26.81 -29.79
CA THR A 578 -41.52 -26.73 -28.40
C THR A 578 -40.80 -27.77 -27.53
N GLU A 579 -40.61 -28.99 -28.02
CA GLU A 579 -39.83 -30.03 -27.33
C GLU A 579 -38.35 -29.62 -27.20
N MET A 580 -37.76 -29.05 -28.25
CA MET A 580 -36.38 -28.56 -28.22
C MET A 580 -36.22 -27.39 -27.24
N GLN A 581 -37.15 -26.43 -27.25
CA GLN A 581 -37.17 -25.32 -26.30
C GLN A 581 -37.30 -25.82 -24.86
N THR A 582 -38.16 -26.81 -24.62
CA THR A 582 -38.35 -27.41 -23.29
C THR A 582 -37.09 -28.12 -22.80
N LYS A 583 -36.39 -28.85 -23.68
CA LYS A 583 -35.10 -29.49 -23.35
C LYS A 583 -34.02 -28.45 -23.03
N LEU A 584 -33.87 -27.42 -23.87
CA LEU A 584 -32.89 -26.35 -23.65
C LEU A 584 -33.15 -25.62 -22.32
N LEU A 585 -34.41 -25.37 -21.99
CA LEU A 585 -34.81 -24.69 -20.76
C LEU A 585 -34.54 -25.56 -19.52
N ASN A 586 -34.79 -26.87 -19.61
CA ASN A 586 -34.44 -27.82 -18.55
C ASN A 586 -32.92 -27.95 -18.36
N ASP A 587 -32.13 -27.96 -19.43
CA ASP A 587 -30.67 -28.00 -19.35
C ASP A 587 -30.08 -26.71 -18.78
N SER A 588 -30.65 -25.56 -19.16
CA SER A 588 -30.31 -24.25 -18.57
C SER A 588 -30.61 -24.25 -17.06
N ARG A 589 -31.80 -24.73 -16.66
CA ARG A 589 -32.20 -24.83 -15.25
C ARG A 589 -31.30 -25.75 -14.44
N LYS A 590 -30.85 -26.88 -15.00
CA LYS A 590 -29.90 -27.78 -14.34
C LYS A 590 -28.54 -27.13 -14.14
N ARG A 591 -27.98 -26.48 -15.17
CA ARG A 591 -26.72 -25.73 -15.03
C ARG A 591 -26.81 -24.63 -13.99
N GLU A 592 -27.93 -23.90 -13.98
CA GLU A 592 -28.19 -22.87 -12.96
C GLU A 592 -28.24 -23.49 -11.55
N GLN A 593 -28.90 -24.63 -11.38
CA GLN A 593 -28.95 -25.33 -10.10
C GLN A 593 -27.57 -25.84 -9.64
N ASP A 594 -26.73 -26.31 -10.56
CA ASP A 594 -25.38 -26.77 -10.24
C ASP A 594 -24.46 -25.60 -9.85
N LEU A 595 -24.55 -24.46 -10.56
CA LEU A 595 -23.84 -23.23 -10.19
C LEU A 595 -24.29 -22.72 -8.81
N ARG A 596 -25.60 -22.73 -8.52
CA ARG A 596 -26.12 -22.36 -7.20
C ARG A 596 -25.55 -23.23 -6.08
N LYS A 597 -25.47 -24.55 -6.28
CA LYS A 597 -24.84 -25.46 -5.30
C LYS A 597 -23.34 -25.20 -5.12
N GLN A 598 -22.63 -24.88 -6.20
CA GLN A 598 -21.21 -24.53 -6.12
C GLN A 598 -20.99 -23.25 -5.29
N HIS A 599 -21.79 -22.22 -5.54
CA HIS A 599 -21.75 -20.98 -4.76
C HIS A 599 -22.12 -21.20 -3.29
N GLU A 600 -23.10 -22.06 -2.99
CA GLU A 600 -23.49 -22.41 -1.62
C GLU A 600 -22.34 -23.07 -0.85
N VAL A 601 -21.63 -24.01 -1.48
CA VAL A 601 -20.45 -24.66 -0.88
C VAL A 601 -19.29 -23.68 -0.69
N GLU A 602 -19.10 -22.74 -1.62
CA GLU A 602 -18.06 -21.72 -1.52
C GLU A 602 -18.35 -20.71 -0.40
N LEU A 603 -19.61 -20.31 -0.23
CA LEU A 603 -20.06 -19.47 0.88
C LEU A 603 -19.84 -20.16 2.24
N ASP A 604 -20.22 -21.43 2.39
CA ASP A 604 -19.99 -22.21 3.62
C ASP A 604 -18.48 -22.34 3.94
N LYS A 605 -17.64 -22.50 2.90
CA LYS A 605 -16.18 -22.52 3.07
C LYS A 605 -15.65 -21.16 3.55
N MET A 606 -16.12 -20.06 2.97
CA MET A 606 -15.74 -18.70 3.37
C MET A 606 -16.21 -18.37 4.79
N GLU A 607 -17.41 -18.80 5.18
CA GLU A 607 -17.95 -18.63 6.53
C GLU A 607 -17.10 -19.38 7.57
N LYS A 608 -16.76 -20.64 7.28
CA LYS A 608 -15.86 -21.43 8.14
C LYS A 608 -14.47 -20.81 8.28
N GLU A 609 -13.92 -20.25 7.20
CA GLU A 609 -12.62 -19.59 7.23
C GLU A 609 -12.67 -18.27 8.02
N CYS A 610 -13.74 -17.49 7.87
CA CYS A 610 -13.99 -16.28 8.66
C CYS A 610 -14.10 -16.63 10.15
N LEU A 611 -14.89 -17.64 10.51
CA LEU A 611 -15.06 -18.12 11.88
C LEU A 611 -13.73 -18.59 12.48
N LYS A 612 -12.91 -19.30 11.70
CA LYS A 612 -11.57 -19.72 12.12
C LYS A 612 -10.67 -18.52 12.41
N ARG A 613 -10.61 -17.54 11.50
CA ARG A 613 -9.81 -16.30 11.71
C ARG A 613 -10.27 -15.51 12.93
N THR A 614 -11.58 -15.45 13.20
CA THR A 614 -12.09 -14.78 14.41
C THR A 614 -11.70 -15.53 15.68
N ASN A 615 -11.71 -16.87 15.66
CA ASN A 615 -11.25 -17.67 16.80
C ASN A 615 -9.75 -17.49 17.04
N ASP A 616 -8.93 -17.56 15.99
CA ASP A 616 -7.48 -17.37 16.06
C ASP A 616 -7.14 -15.96 16.60
N SER A 617 -7.85 -14.92 16.14
CA SER A 617 -7.71 -13.56 16.66
C SER A 617 -8.15 -13.42 18.11
N HIS A 618 -9.20 -14.13 18.52
CA HIS A 618 -9.69 -14.12 19.89
C HIS A 618 -8.70 -14.80 20.85
N ASP A 619 -8.09 -15.91 20.44
CA ASP A 619 -7.08 -16.60 21.23
C ASP A 619 -5.78 -15.78 21.32
N MET A 620 -5.35 -15.13 20.23
CA MET A 620 -4.24 -14.16 20.29
C MET A 620 -4.55 -12.99 21.25
N MET A 621 -5.78 -12.47 21.25
CA MET A 621 -6.18 -11.44 22.22
C MET A 621 -6.14 -11.95 23.65
N LYS A 622 -6.54 -13.21 23.92
CA LYS A 622 -6.41 -13.80 25.27
C LYS A 622 -4.95 -13.87 25.69
N ASP A 623 -4.06 -14.33 24.81
CA ASP A 623 -2.63 -14.44 25.12
C ASP A 623 -2.01 -13.08 25.42
N VAL A 624 -2.32 -12.05 24.61
CA VAL A 624 -1.89 -10.66 24.87
C VAL A 624 -2.47 -10.13 26.18
N THR A 625 -3.73 -10.47 26.50
CA THR A 625 -4.36 -10.08 27.77
C THR A 625 -3.65 -10.72 28.96
N ILE A 626 -3.34 -12.02 28.88
CA ILE A 626 -2.60 -12.75 29.92
C ILE A 626 -1.18 -12.18 30.09
N GLN A 627 -0.51 -11.82 28.99
CA GLN A 627 0.81 -11.18 29.05
C GLN A 627 0.75 -9.81 29.73
N ASN A 628 -0.25 -8.98 29.41
CA ASN A 628 -0.47 -7.69 30.06
C ASN A 628 -0.79 -7.85 31.55
N GLU A 629 -1.64 -8.81 31.92
CA GLU A 629 -1.95 -9.12 33.33
C GLU A 629 -0.71 -9.59 34.09
N THR A 630 0.09 -10.47 33.48
CA THR A 630 1.34 -10.97 34.06
C THR A 630 2.33 -9.83 34.26
N LEU A 631 2.52 -8.99 33.24
CA LEU A 631 3.43 -7.83 33.31
C LEU A 631 2.96 -6.84 34.38
N SER A 632 1.66 -6.55 34.44
CA SER A 632 1.07 -5.69 35.47
C SER A 632 1.28 -6.27 36.88
N SER A 633 1.13 -7.59 37.06
CA SER A 633 1.44 -8.27 38.31
C SER A 633 2.91 -8.14 38.70
N THR A 634 3.84 -8.32 37.76
CA THR A 634 5.27 -8.19 38.03
C THR A 634 5.66 -6.76 38.41
N PHE A 635 5.12 -5.75 37.74
CA PHE A 635 5.36 -4.36 38.14
C PHE A 635 4.75 -4.03 39.50
N LYS A 636 3.57 -4.58 39.80
CA LYS A 636 2.95 -4.41 41.12
C LYS A 636 3.77 -5.05 42.23
N GLU A 637 4.34 -6.24 42.00
CA GLU A 637 5.24 -6.90 42.93
C GLU A 637 6.55 -6.11 43.12
N GLN A 638 7.15 -5.57 42.05
CA GLN A 638 8.33 -4.73 42.13
C GLN A 638 8.08 -3.45 42.93
N ILE A 639 6.94 -2.77 42.69
CA ILE A 639 6.53 -1.59 43.46
C ILE A 639 6.38 -1.96 44.94
N SER A 640 5.68 -3.06 45.24
CA SER A 640 5.48 -3.52 46.62
C SER A 640 6.80 -3.88 47.32
N ALA A 641 7.76 -4.48 46.60
CA ALA A 641 9.09 -4.76 47.14
C ALA A 641 9.87 -3.47 47.46
N ILE A 642 9.83 -2.48 46.57
CA ILE A 642 10.45 -1.16 46.78
C ILE A 642 9.80 -0.44 47.96
N GLU A 643 8.47 -0.46 48.06
CA GLU A 643 7.72 0.11 49.19
C GLU A 643 8.14 -0.55 50.51
N ALA A 644 8.27 -1.88 50.55
CA ALA A 644 8.72 -2.61 51.74
C ALA A 644 10.16 -2.27 52.13
N ASP A 645 11.07 -2.09 51.17
CA ASP A 645 12.46 -1.71 51.45
C ASP A 645 12.58 -0.24 51.90
N HIS A 646 11.77 0.66 51.34
CA HIS A 646 11.63 2.02 51.84
C HIS A 646 11.08 2.03 53.27
N GLU A 647 10.05 1.23 53.56
CA GLU A 647 9.48 1.13 54.91
C GLU A 647 10.52 0.61 55.92
N ARG A 648 11.32 -0.41 55.55
CA ARG A 648 12.46 -0.87 56.37
C ARG A 648 13.50 0.22 56.58
N SER A 649 13.85 0.95 55.53
CA SER A 649 14.84 2.04 55.61
C SER A 649 14.36 3.17 56.51
N ILE A 650 13.08 3.55 56.38
CA ILE A 650 12.43 4.54 57.27
C ILE A 650 12.44 4.03 58.71
N ALA A 651 12.10 2.77 58.96
CA ALA A 651 12.11 2.20 60.31
C ALA A 651 13.52 2.22 60.94
N ILE A 652 14.56 1.91 60.16
CA ILE A 652 15.96 2.00 60.61
C ILE A 652 16.33 3.44 60.95
N LEU A 653 16.02 4.40 60.06
CA LEU A 653 16.31 5.82 60.29
C LEU A 653 15.54 6.37 61.49
N GLN A 654 14.28 5.98 61.68
CA GLN A 654 13.49 6.34 62.86
C GLN A 654 14.12 5.80 64.14
N ASN A 655 14.61 4.55 64.14
CA ASN A 655 15.27 3.96 65.30
C ASN A 655 16.62 4.64 65.62
N GLN A 656 17.40 4.99 64.60
CA GLN A 656 18.63 5.78 64.77
C GLN A 656 18.31 7.17 65.34
N LEU A 657 17.30 7.86 64.79
CA LEU A 657 16.88 9.18 65.26
C LEU A 657 16.36 9.11 66.70
N GLN A 658 15.62 8.06 67.06
CA GLN A 658 15.18 7.81 68.43
C GLN A 658 16.36 7.54 69.37
N SER A 659 17.35 6.76 68.94
CA SER A 659 18.58 6.49 69.70
C SER A 659 19.38 7.78 69.94
N SER A 660 19.60 8.59 68.90
CA SER A 660 20.25 9.90 69.03
C SER A 660 19.43 10.88 69.88
N ARG A 661 18.10 10.85 69.82
CA ARG A 661 17.25 11.64 70.73
C ARG A 661 17.45 11.23 72.19
N GLN A 662 17.53 9.92 72.47
CA GLN A 662 17.82 9.42 73.82
C GLN A 662 19.21 9.85 74.31
N GLU A 663 20.22 9.81 73.45
CA GLU A 663 21.57 10.31 73.76
C GLU A 663 21.57 11.81 74.05
N ILE A 664 20.89 12.62 73.23
CA ILE A 664 20.72 14.07 73.46
C ILE A 664 20.02 14.32 74.79
N GLU A 665 18.99 13.54 75.12
CA GLU A 665 18.26 13.69 76.39
C GLU A 665 19.13 13.30 77.59
N GLN A 666 19.95 12.24 77.48
CA GLN A 666 20.95 11.90 78.50
C GLN A 666 22.00 13.01 78.67
N LEU A 667 22.51 13.58 77.58
CA LEU A 667 23.45 14.70 77.60
C LEU A 667 22.80 15.95 78.20
N LYS A 668 21.54 16.24 77.87
CA LYS A 668 20.79 17.36 78.44
C LYS A 668 20.60 17.20 79.95
N ASN A 669 20.19 16.01 80.41
CA ASN A 669 20.11 15.70 81.83
C ASN A 669 21.47 15.84 82.53
N ARG A 670 22.57 15.46 81.86
CA ARG A 670 23.94 15.66 82.37
C ARG A 670 24.31 17.14 82.48
N ILE A 671 23.94 17.95 81.48
CA ILE A 671 24.13 19.41 81.49
C ILE A 671 23.27 20.06 82.59
N ASP A 672 22.04 19.62 82.80
CA ASP A 672 21.15 20.15 83.84
C ASP A 672 21.67 19.80 85.25
N VAL A 673 22.24 18.61 85.45
CA VAL A 673 22.96 18.25 86.69
C VAL A 673 24.21 19.11 86.88
N LEU A 674 24.95 19.41 85.81
CA LEU A 674 26.11 20.32 85.87
C LEU A 674 25.69 21.77 86.15
N ARG A 675 24.56 22.23 85.60
CA ARG A 675 23.98 23.56 85.88
C ARG A 675 23.44 23.66 87.31
N GLN A 676 22.82 22.60 87.86
CA GLN A 676 22.42 22.54 89.26
C GLN A 676 23.63 22.56 90.20
N ASN A 677 24.73 21.91 89.83
CA ASN A 677 25.99 21.97 90.59
C ASN A 677 26.73 23.32 90.46
N SER A 678 26.47 24.12 89.43
CA SER A 678 27.03 25.47 89.24
C SER A 678 26.17 26.60 89.80
N ASN A 679 24.96 26.32 90.30
CA ASN A 679 24.02 27.33 90.83
C ASN A 679 23.90 27.30 92.38
N GLU A 680 25.01 27.15 93.10
CA GLU A 680 25.07 27.51 94.53
C GLU A 680 25.69 28.90 94.79
N ASN A 681 26.16 29.64 93.79
CA ASN A 681 26.71 30.98 94.01
C ASN A 681 26.09 32.05 93.09
N GLU A 682 25.51 33.03 93.79
CA GLU A 682 25.10 34.37 93.38
C GLU A 682 23.63 34.62 92.99
N LYS A 683 23.04 35.47 93.83
CA LYS A 683 21.71 36.07 93.81
C LYS A 683 21.78 37.49 93.23
N ASP A 684 20.60 37.95 92.80
CA ASP A 684 20.15 39.34 92.59
C ASP A 684 20.77 40.06 91.37
N ILE A 685 20.03 40.70 90.47
CA ILE A 685 19.15 41.88 90.62
C ILE A 685 18.20 41.99 89.38
N PRO A 686 17.04 42.70 89.44
CA PRO A 686 15.91 42.55 88.52
C PRO A 686 15.59 43.77 87.60
N GLN A 687 14.67 43.51 86.65
CA GLN A 687 13.61 44.39 86.11
C GLN A 687 13.84 45.20 84.81
N ALA A 688 12.92 44.99 83.83
CA ALA A 688 12.32 45.92 82.84
C ALA A 688 12.13 45.21 81.48
N ALA A 689 10.89 44.86 81.08
CA ALA A 689 9.92 45.70 80.36
C ALA A 689 10.12 45.71 78.83
N VAL A 690 9.09 45.21 78.13
CA VAL A 690 8.46 45.69 76.88
C VAL A 690 9.38 46.25 75.78
N ILE A 691 9.26 45.73 74.54
CA ILE A 691 9.03 46.49 73.29
C ILE A 691 9.34 45.62 72.03
N ASN A 692 8.35 45.57 71.13
CA ASN A 692 8.37 45.48 69.67
C ASN A 692 9.06 44.33 68.91
N GLU A 693 8.24 43.46 68.33
CA GLU A 693 7.59 43.67 67.01
C GLU A 693 8.20 44.77 66.09
N PHE A 694 9.04 44.40 65.13
CA PHE A 694 9.16 45.04 63.79
C PHE A 694 9.77 43.98 62.86
N SER A 695 9.00 43.36 61.95
CA SER A 695 8.59 43.88 60.63
C SER A 695 9.65 43.65 59.55
N LYS A 696 9.40 42.71 58.63
CA LYS A 696 8.98 43.00 57.24
C LYS A 696 9.38 41.90 56.24
N ASP A 697 8.38 41.48 55.47
CA ASP A 697 8.37 41.41 54.01
C ASP A 697 9.43 40.51 53.34
N ASP A 698 9.03 39.36 52.77
CA ASP A 698 8.47 39.34 51.41
C ASP A 698 8.30 37.93 50.84
N LEU A 699 7.03 37.66 50.51
CA LEU A 699 6.54 37.05 49.28
C LEU A 699 6.35 35.52 49.13
N PRO A 700 5.25 35.16 48.41
CA PRO A 700 4.66 33.82 48.35
C PRO A 700 4.93 33.14 47.00
N TRP A 701 5.25 31.84 47.01
CA TRP A 701 5.35 31.07 45.77
C TRP A 701 4.05 30.31 45.51
N THR A 702 3.25 30.93 44.64
CA THR A 702 2.10 30.40 43.91
C THR A 702 2.44 29.22 43.02
N ASN A 703 1.46 28.31 42.88
CA ASN A 703 1.33 27.25 41.89
C ASN A 703 1.81 27.67 40.48
N VAL A 704 2.50 26.76 39.80
CA VAL A 704 2.46 26.66 38.33
C VAL A 704 2.49 25.18 37.94
N GLU A 705 1.37 24.71 37.39
CA GLU A 705 1.28 23.51 36.55
C GLU A 705 2.20 23.68 35.33
N ARG A 706 3.02 22.66 35.01
CA ARG A 706 3.71 22.60 33.70
C ARG A 706 2.96 21.67 32.76
N GLN A 707 2.49 22.26 31.66
CA GLN A 707 2.09 21.58 30.42
C GLN A 707 3.29 20.97 29.70
N GLN A 708 3.00 19.94 28.91
CA GLN A 708 3.84 19.41 27.84
C GLN A 708 3.95 20.40 26.66
N GLY A 709 5.10 20.41 26.01
CA GLY A 709 5.41 21.02 24.72
C GLY A 709 6.90 20.86 24.47
N GLU A 710 7.32 19.98 23.56
CA GLU A 710 7.61 20.30 22.15
C GLU A 710 8.64 21.43 21.98
N GLY A 711 9.70 21.15 21.22
CA GLY A 711 10.56 22.19 20.68
C GLY A 711 12.05 21.87 20.77
N SER A 712 12.55 21.36 19.65
CA SER A 712 13.91 21.33 19.12
C SER A 712 14.85 22.49 19.50
N GLU A 713 16.11 22.31 19.08
CA GLU A 713 17.02 23.31 18.50
C GLU A 713 17.83 24.28 19.40
N SER A 714 19.10 23.90 19.57
CA SER A 714 20.31 24.68 19.20
C SER A 714 20.86 25.79 20.10
N ALA A 715 22.19 25.71 20.24
CA ALA A 715 23.20 26.76 20.44
C ALA A 715 23.41 27.36 21.85
N SER A 716 24.58 26.99 22.41
CA SER A 716 25.66 27.88 22.86
C SER A 716 25.31 29.24 23.47
N THR A 717 25.74 29.50 24.71
CA THR A 717 26.78 30.50 25.09
C THR A 717 26.82 30.76 26.60
N ASP A 718 27.91 30.31 27.22
CA ASP A 718 28.86 30.98 28.13
C ASP A 718 28.48 32.02 29.22
N ASN A 719 29.29 31.87 30.31
CA ASN A 719 29.92 32.85 31.23
C ASN A 719 29.40 32.81 32.68
N GLN A 720 30.20 32.80 33.76
CA GLN A 720 31.64 32.99 34.02
C GLN A 720 31.89 32.49 35.47
N SER A 721 33.01 31.87 35.86
CA SER A 721 34.24 32.58 36.27
C SER A 721 35.38 31.64 36.72
N THR A 722 36.60 32.13 36.47
CA THR A 722 37.92 31.87 37.13
C THR A 722 38.81 30.71 36.67
N ASP A 723 39.62 31.03 35.65
CA ASP A 723 41.08 31.22 35.73
C ASP A 723 42.06 30.05 35.43
N VAL A 724 42.71 30.23 34.27
CA VAL A 724 44.15 30.08 33.96
C VAL A 724 44.63 28.84 33.17
N ALA A 725 45.19 29.19 31.99
CA ALA A 725 46.19 28.51 31.17
C ALA A 725 45.75 27.33 30.27
N VAL A 726 45.35 27.70 29.05
CA VAL A 726 45.33 26.84 27.85
C VAL A 726 46.71 26.23 27.61
N LYS A 727 46.78 24.90 27.61
CA LYS A 727 47.87 24.13 26.98
C LYS A 727 47.31 23.54 25.70
N THR A 728 47.90 23.88 24.55
CA THR A 728 47.55 23.31 23.25
C THR A 728 47.96 21.83 23.18
N LEU A 729 47.15 21.06 22.45
CA LEU A 729 47.15 19.59 22.37
C LEU A 729 48.50 18.98 21.91
N GLU A 730 49.36 19.76 21.25
CA GLU A 730 50.72 19.34 20.86
C GLU A 730 51.68 19.17 22.06
N ASN A 731 51.47 19.88 23.19
CA ASN A 731 52.33 19.78 24.37
C ASN A 731 52.04 18.55 25.27
N VAL A 732 50.91 17.86 25.07
CA VAL A 732 50.54 16.66 25.85
C VAL A 732 50.93 15.38 25.11
N LEU A 733 50.88 15.37 23.77
CA LEU A 733 51.27 14.20 22.98
C LEU A 733 52.79 14.09 22.76
N PHE A 734 53.55 15.20 22.81
CA PHE A 734 55.00 15.21 22.55
C PHE A 734 55.84 15.81 23.69
N GLY A 735 55.56 15.41 24.94
CA GLY A 735 56.32 15.85 26.12
C GLY A 735 57.84 15.67 25.97
N ASN A 736 58.53 16.81 25.95
CA ASN A 736 59.97 17.05 25.85
C ASN A 736 60.90 15.95 26.36
N ASN A 737 61.65 15.41 25.40
CA ASN A 737 62.91 14.70 25.59
C ASN A 737 64.07 15.68 25.36
N THR A 738 64.41 16.52 26.35
CA THR A 738 65.71 17.23 26.39
C THR A 738 66.12 17.54 27.83
N ASN A 739 66.91 16.65 28.43
CA ASN A 739 68.04 17.04 29.27
C ASN A 739 69.07 15.91 29.29
N ALA A 740 70.07 16.08 28.43
CA ALA A 740 71.31 15.33 28.44
C ALA A 740 72.25 15.85 29.52
N ARG A 741 72.75 14.97 30.40
CA ARG A 741 74.21 14.73 30.66
C ARG A 741 74.43 13.96 31.96
N SER A 742 74.78 12.68 31.83
CA SER A 742 76.09 12.14 32.26
C SER A 742 76.21 10.65 31.89
N SER A 743 77.06 10.38 30.90
CA SER A 743 77.64 9.06 30.59
C SER A 743 78.64 8.64 31.70
N PRO A 744 79.07 7.35 31.85
CA PRO A 744 79.29 6.40 30.74
C PRO A 744 78.99 4.88 30.95
N SER A 745 78.90 4.21 29.78
CA SER A 745 79.31 2.83 29.45
C SER A 745 78.66 1.63 30.16
N ASN A 746 77.84 0.86 29.44
CA ASN A 746 78.34 -0.29 28.67
C ASN A 746 77.29 -0.85 27.69
N ILE A 747 77.82 -1.34 26.57
CA ILE A 747 77.14 -1.80 25.36
C ILE A 747 76.87 -3.31 25.50
N ASP A 748 75.63 -3.79 25.26
CA ASP A 748 75.34 -4.89 24.31
C ASP A 748 73.85 -5.34 24.28
N LYS A 749 73.26 -5.30 23.05
CA LYS A 749 72.16 -6.13 22.46
C LYS A 749 70.68 -5.85 22.83
N PRO A 750 69.70 -6.15 21.93
CA PRO A 750 69.56 -5.65 20.56
C PRO A 750 68.18 -4.97 20.31
N ARG A 751 68.18 -4.00 19.40
CA ARG A 751 67.11 -3.05 19.07
C ARG A 751 65.99 -3.61 18.15
N HIS A 752 65.69 -4.91 18.21
CA HIS A 752 64.78 -5.55 17.24
C HIS A 752 63.32 -5.69 17.71
N VAL A 753 63.05 -5.58 19.02
CA VAL A 753 61.72 -5.90 19.58
C VAL A 753 60.76 -4.69 19.58
N LEU A 754 61.27 -3.46 19.52
CA LEU A 754 60.43 -2.25 19.56
C LEU A 754 59.91 -1.77 18.20
N PHE A 755 60.46 -2.27 17.08
CA PHE A 755 59.97 -1.92 15.75
C PHE A 755 58.86 -2.86 15.29
N GLU A 756 58.85 -4.11 15.74
CA GLU A 756 57.86 -5.11 15.32
C GLU A 756 56.48 -4.81 15.94
N ASP A 757 56.42 -4.43 17.22
CA ASP A 757 55.17 -4.03 17.87
C ASP A 757 54.58 -2.72 17.32
N ALA A 758 55.44 -1.76 16.96
CA ALA A 758 54.99 -0.51 16.32
C ALA A 758 54.56 -0.71 14.86
N GLU A 759 55.20 -1.64 14.14
CA GLU A 759 54.86 -2.00 12.76
C GLU A 759 53.54 -2.79 12.72
N VAL A 760 53.32 -3.70 13.66
CA VAL A 760 52.08 -4.48 13.81
C VAL A 760 50.92 -3.58 14.21
N GLU A 761 51.10 -2.66 15.17
CA GLU A 761 50.03 -1.71 15.52
C GLU A 761 49.77 -0.73 14.37
N ARG A 762 50.79 -0.30 13.61
CA ARG A 762 50.59 0.52 12.40
C ARG A 762 49.82 -0.24 11.33
N GLN A 763 50.13 -1.52 11.09
CA GLN A 763 49.40 -2.36 10.14
C GLN A 763 47.94 -2.55 10.59
N ARG A 764 47.70 -2.76 11.88
CA ARG A 764 46.35 -2.89 12.44
C ARG A 764 45.53 -1.61 12.30
N ILE A 765 46.14 -0.44 12.53
CA ILE A 765 45.51 0.86 12.31
C ILE A 765 45.24 1.08 10.82
N GLU A 766 46.18 0.72 9.93
CA GLU A 766 45.98 0.81 8.47
C GLU A 766 44.84 -0.11 7.99
N GLU A 767 44.72 -1.31 8.56
CA GLU A 767 43.61 -2.22 8.29
C GLU A 767 42.27 -1.66 8.78
N GLU A 768 42.18 -1.15 10.01
CA GLU A 768 40.95 -0.52 10.51
C GLU A 768 40.61 0.76 9.74
N LEU A 769 41.62 1.52 9.32
CA LEU A 769 41.46 2.71 8.49
C LEU A 769 41.01 2.36 7.07
N SER A 770 41.47 1.24 6.52
CA SER A 770 41.00 0.73 5.22
C SER A 770 39.55 0.20 5.30
N LYS A 771 39.19 -0.51 6.38
CA LYS A 771 37.81 -0.98 6.61
C LYS A 771 36.86 0.19 6.81
N THR A 772 37.25 1.21 7.56
CA THR A 772 36.43 2.41 7.76
C THR A 772 36.32 3.24 6.49
N ARG A 773 37.41 3.39 5.70
CA ARG A 773 37.35 4.00 4.36
C ARG A 773 36.41 3.24 3.42
N TYR A 774 36.42 1.91 3.44
CA TYR A 774 35.53 1.09 2.63
C TYR A 774 34.07 1.24 3.07
N ARG A 775 33.79 1.22 4.38
CA ARG A 775 32.46 1.48 4.92
C ARG A 775 31.97 2.87 4.55
N LEU A 776 32.83 3.89 4.69
CA LEU A 776 32.52 5.26 4.31
C LEU A 776 32.16 5.34 2.81
N LEU A 777 33.00 4.77 1.94
CA LEU A 777 32.74 4.74 0.50
C LEU A 777 31.40 4.08 0.18
N ASN A 778 31.11 2.91 0.75
CA ASN A 778 29.85 2.21 0.56
C ASN A 778 28.65 3.02 1.06
N THR A 779 28.75 3.66 2.23
CA THR A 779 27.67 4.52 2.74
C THR A 779 27.49 5.79 1.92
N THR A 780 28.56 6.36 1.37
CA THR A 780 28.50 7.51 0.46
C THR A 780 27.88 7.12 -0.88
N GLU A 781 28.17 5.92 -1.39
CA GLU A 781 27.57 5.41 -2.62
C GLU A 781 26.08 5.12 -2.44
N LEU A 782 25.68 4.47 -1.34
CA LEU A 782 24.28 4.26 -0.98
C LEU A 782 23.53 5.57 -0.76
N LEU A 783 24.16 6.57 -0.13
CA LEU A 783 23.58 7.89 0.05
C LEU A 783 23.36 8.58 -1.30
N ASN A 784 24.36 8.55 -2.19
CA ASN A 784 24.25 9.11 -3.53
C ASN A 784 23.17 8.40 -4.37
N GLU A 785 23.08 7.07 -4.30
CA GLU A 785 22.03 6.29 -4.95
C GLU A 785 20.63 6.66 -4.40
N SER A 786 20.51 6.82 -3.08
CA SER A 786 19.29 7.30 -2.42
C SER A 786 18.92 8.72 -2.82
N GLU A 787 19.88 9.65 -2.87
CA GLU A 787 19.67 11.03 -3.31
C GLU A 787 19.23 11.08 -4.78
N LEU A 788 19.89 10.33 -5.66
CA LEU A 788 19.52 10.22 -7.07
C LEU A 788 18.11 9.66 -7.25
N ASN A 789 17.76 8.61 -6.49
CA ASN A 789 16.42 8.03 -6.55
C ASN A 789 15.36 9.01 -6.00
N ASN A 790 15.69 9.78 -4.97
CA ASN A 790 14.81 10.82 -4.42
C ASN A 790 14.57 11.96 -5.44
N VAL A 791 15.60 12.40 -6.14
CA VAL A 791 15.48 13.39 -7.24
C VAL A 791 14.59 12.84 -8.35
N ARG A 792 14.80 11.58 -8.77
CA ARG A 792 14.00 10.93 -9.81
C ARG A 792 12.53 10.78 -9.41
N LEU A 793 12.25 10.40 -8.17
CA LEU A 793 10.89 10.32 -7.62
C LEU A 793 10.25 11.71 -7.57
N SER A 794 10.99 12.73 -7.14
CA SER A 794 10.51 14.11 -7.10
C SER A 794 10.18 14.65 -8.49
N GLU A 795 10.98 14.34 -9.51
CA GLU A 795 10.72 14.70 -10.90
C GLU A 795 9.48 13.97 -11.44
N GLN A 796 9.34 12.66 -11.17
CA GLN A 796 8.14 11.91 -11.55
C GLN A 796 6.88 12.49 -10.88
N VAL A 797 6.95 12.85 -9.60
CA VAL A 797 5.84 13.51 -8.88
C VAL A 797 5.51 14.85 -9.51
N ALA A 798 6.51 15.64 -9.91
CA ALA A 798 6.29 16.92 -10.60
C ALA A 798 5.61 16.72 -11.96
N LEU A 799 6.08 15.75 -12.76
CA LEU A 799 5.51 15.42 -14.06
C LEU A 799 4.07 14.90 -13.94
N LEU A 800 3.81 14.00 -12.99
CA LEU A 800 2.47 13.47 -12.75
C LEU A 800 1.50 14.55 -12.28
N LYS A 801 1.93 15.44 -11.38
CA LYS A 801 1.11 16.59 -10.96
C LYS A 801 0.81 17.52 -12.13
N GLU A 802 1.76 17.76 -13.03
CA GLU A 802 1.53 18.59 -14.20
C GLU A 802 0.62 17.90 -15.23
N GLU A 803 0.75 16.59 -15.41
CA GLU A 803 -0.14 15.82 -16.30
C GLU A 803 -1.57 15.77 -15.75
N ILE A 804 -1.76 15.60 -14.43
CA ILE A 804 -3.08 15.71 -13.79
C ILE A 804 -3.66 17.10 -14.02
N ARG A 805 -2.90 18.17 -13.72
CA ARG A 805 -3.35 19.55 -14.00
C ARG A 805 -3.63 19.79 -15.48
N ARG A 806 -2.90 19.14 -16.40
CA ARG A 806 -3.13 19.23 -17.84
C ARG A 806 -4.43 18.54 -18.23
N MET A 807 -4.68 17.35 -17.70
CA MET A 807 -5.92 16.58 -17.93
C MET A 807 -7.12 17.31 -17.36
N GLU A 808 -7.05 17.83 -16.13
CA GLU A 808 -8.11 18.64 -15.51
C GLU A 808 -8.43 19.88 -16.37
N ARG A 809 -7.40 20.62 -16.80
CA ARG A 809 -7.59 21.77 -17.71
C ARG A 809 -8.18 21.36 -19.07
N ASN A 810 -7.89 20.16 -19.56
CA ASN A 810 -8.45 19.67 -20.82
C ASN A 810 -9.93 19.29 -20.67
N ILE A 811 -10.29 18.63 -19.58
CA ILE A 811 -11.69 18.32 -19.24
C ILE A 811 -12.50 19.62 -19.09
N ASP A 812 -11.99 20.59 -18.34
CA ASP A 812 -12.62 21.91 -18.20
C ASP A 812 -12.78 22.64 -19.56
N ARG A 813 -11.79 22.50 -20.47
CA ARG A 813 -11.89 23.07 -21.83
C ARG A 813 -12.99 22.38 -22.64
N THR A 814 -13.15 21.06 -22.50
CA THR A 814 -14.23 20.36 -23.21
C THR A 814 -15.62 20.82 -22.80
N GLU A 815 -15.78 21.27 -21.55
CA GLU A 815 -17.01 21.91 -21.09
C GLU A 815 -17.18 23.33 -21.68
N SER A 816 -16.10 24.09 -21.86
CA SER A 816 -16.13 25.46 -22.42
C SER A 816 -16.14 25.53 -23.96
N ILE A 817 -16.02 24.40 -24.68
CA ILE A 817 -16.04 24.30 -26.16
C ILE A 817 -17.36 24.77 -26.78
N SER A 818 -18.47 24.86 -26.03
CA SER A 818 -19.71 25.49 -26.53
C SER A 818 -19.54 26.97 -26.88
N ASN A 819 -18.47 27.63 -26.38
CA ASN A 819 -18.22 29.07 -26.54
C ASN A 819 -17.13 29.40 -27.58
N LEU A 820 -16.83 28.49 -28.52
CA LEU A 820 -15.77 28.68 -29.54
C LEU A 820 -15.94 29.94 -30.40
N GLU A 821 -17.16 30.35 -30.75
CA GLU A 821 -17.40 31.59 -31.49
C GLU A 821 -17.09 32.84 -30.66
N TYR A 822 -17.38 32.82 -29.35
CA TYR A 822 -16.99 33.91 -28.44
C TYR A 822 -15.47 33.98 -28.30
N LEU A 823 -14.82 32.83 -28.08
CA LEU A 823 -13.37 32.73 -27.99
C LEU A 823 -12.67 33.21 -29.26
N LYS A 824 -13.17 32.82 -30.44
CA LYS A 824 -12.71 33.30 -31.75
C LYS A 824 -12.76 34.82 -31.83
N ASN A 825 -13.87 35.44 -31.40
CA ASN A 825 -14.01 36.90 -31.37
C ASN A 825 -13.03 37.57 -30.40
N ILE A 826 -12.81 36.99 -29.22
CA ILE A 826 -11.85 37.49 -28.24
C ILE A 826 -10.41 37.36 -28.74
N ILE A 827 -10.04 36.25 -29.39
CA ILE A 827 -8.72 36.04 -30.01
C ILE A 827 -8.51 37.02 -31.17
N LEU A 828 -9.50 37.17 -32.06
CA LEU A 828 -9.45 38.15 -33.15
C LEU A 828 -9.25 39.57 -32.61
N LYS A 829 -9.98 39.93 -31.55
CA LYS A 829 -9.85 41.21 -30.88
C LYS A 829 -8.47 41.38 -30.23
N PHE A 830 -7.94 40.34 -29.59
CA PHE A 830 -6.61 40.34 -28.99
C PHE A 830 -5.51 40.62 -30.03
N PHE A 831 -5.60 40.05 -31.23
CA PHE A 831 -4.64 40.29 -32.31
C PHE A 831 -4.80 41.65 -33.01
N ILE A 832 -6.05 42.10 -33.22
CA ILE A 832 -6.32 43.35 -33.96
C ILE A 832 -6.03 44.60 -33.11
N LEU A 833 -6.36 44.58 -31.82
CA LEU A 833 -6.18 45.74 -30.96
C LEU A 833 -4.71 46.13 -30.90
N LYS A 834 -4.36 47.41 -31.06
CA LYS A 834 -2.96 47.88 -30.95
C LYS A 834 -2.59 48.35 -29.54
N SER A 835 -3.60 48.61 -28.70
CA SER A 835 -3.43 49.11 -27.34
C SER A 835 -2.99 47.98 -26.39
N THR A 836 -1.85 48.17 -25.71
CA THR A 836 -1.32 47.20 -24.73
C THR A 836 -2.25 47.02 -23.54
N PHE A 837 -2.89 48.10 -23.09
CA PHE A 837 -3.82 48.06 -21.96
C PHE A 837 -5.07 47.22 -22.26
N GLU A 838 -5.64 47.36 -23.46
CA GLU A 838 -6.81 46.60 -23.87
C GLU A 838 -6.48 45.12 -24.14
N ARG A 839 -5.27 44.82 -24.65
CA ARG A 839 -4.78 43.44 -24.75
C ARG A 839 -4.63 42.79 -23.38
N LEU A 840 -4.05 43.49 -22.40
CA LEU A 840 -3.91 43.01 -21.03
C LEU A 840 -5.28 42.73 -20.37
N GLN A 841 -6.31 43.53 -20.66
CA GLN A 841 -7.67 43.29 -20.17
C GLN A 841 -8.33 42.04 -20.77
N LEU A 842 -7.93 41.63 -21.97
CA LEU A 842 -8.43 40.41 -22.60
C LEU A 842 -7.70 39.14 -22.11
N ILE A 843 -6.54 39.26 -21.45
CA ILE A 843 -5.78 38.10 -20.94
C ILE A 843 -6.57 37.33 -19.87
N PRO A 844 -7.19 37.92 -18.84
CA PRO A 844 -8.01 37.18 -17.88
C PRO A 844 -9.15 36.39 -18.54
N VAL A 845 -9.75 36.94 -19.60
CA VAL A 845 -10.81 36.28 -20.38
C VAL A 845 -10.24 35.11 -21.18
N LEU A 846 -9.07 35.27 -21.79
CA LEU A 846 -8.36 34.17 -22.48
C LEU A 846 -7.89 33.09 -21.50
N VAL A 847 -7.38 33.46 -20.32
CA VAL A 847 -6.94 32.52 -19.27
C VAL A 847 -8.11 31.69 -18.75
N THR A 848 -9.27 32.30 -18.54
CA THR A 848 -10.47 31.59 -18.07
C THR A 848 -11.11 30.73 -19.15
N MET A 849 -11.22 31.21 -20.39
CA MET A 849 -11.82 30.45 -21.50
C MET A 849 -10.92 29.33 -22.03
N LEU A 850 -9.60 29.55 -22.10
CA LEU A 850 -8.62 28.56 -22.56
C LEU A 850 -7.93 27.81 -21.41
N LYS A 851 -8.30 28.06 -20.15
CA LYS A 851 -7.69 27.43 -18.96
C LYS A 851 -6.16 27.40 -19.05
N LEU A 852 -5.53 28.55 -19.26
CA LEU A 852 -4.08 28.64 -19.49
C LEU A 852 -3.30 28.40 -18.20
N SER A 853 -2.11 27.81 -18.29
CA SER A 853 -1.17 27.69 -17.16
C SER A 853 -0.67 29.08 -16.73
N PRO A 854 -0.18 29.21 -15.49
CA PRO A 854 0.54 30.41 -15.05
C PRO A 854 1.70 30.80 -15.98
N ASP A 855 2.41 29.82 -16.53
CA ASP A 855 3.52 30.03 -17.46
C ASP A 855 3.04 30.54 -18.83
N GLU A 856 1.95 29.99 -19.36
CA GLU A 856 1.32 30.46 -20.61
C GLU A 856 0.71 31.85 -20.44
N GLN A 857 0.11 32.14 -19.29
CA GLN A 857 -0.36 33.47 -18.94
C GLN A 857 0.80 34.47 -18.88
N ALA A 858 1.92 34.11 -18.24
CA ALA A 858 3.12 34.94 -18.19
C ALA A 858 3.69 35.23 -19.60
N LYS A 859 3.67 34.23 -20.50
CA LYS A 859 4.04 34.41 -21.92
C LYS A 859 3.11 35.39 -22.62
N LEU A 860 1.79 35.27 -22.46
CA LEU A 860 0.82 36.21 -23.07
C LEU A 860 0.97 37.64 -22.52
N VAL A 861 1.23 37.78 -21.22
CA VAL A 861 1.50 39.09 -20.60
C VAL A 861 2.77 39.71 -21.20
N ARG A 862 3.83 38.92 -21.38
CA ARG A 862 5.08 39.37 -22.02
C ARG A 862 4.86 39.80 -23.46
N VAL A 863 4.10 39.03 -24.24
CA VAL A 863 3.76 39.36 -25.64
C VAL A 863 2.92 40.63 -25.73
N ALA A 864 1.92 40.79 -24.85
CA ALA A 864 1.07 41.99 -24.82
C ALA A 864 1.86 43.27 -24.45
N GLN A 865 2.96 43.15 -23.69
CA GLN A 865 3.84 44.27 -23.34
C GLN A 865 4.89 44.59 -24.41
N GLN A 866 5.35 43.61 -25.20
CA GLN A 866 6.41 43.78 -26.21
C GLN A 866 5.95 44.46 -27.51
N THR A 867 4.65 44.46 -27.83
CA THR A 867 4.14 45.05 -29.08
C THR A 867 4.09 46.58 -29.11
N SER A 868 4.50 47.24 -28.02
CA SER A 868 4.60 48.70 -27.92
C SER A 868 5.78 49.30 -28.71
N SER A 869 6.81 48.50 -29.01
CA SER A 869 8.12 49.03 -29.46
C SER A 869 8.28 49.15 -30.98
N ILE A 870 7.26 48.82 -31.78
CA ILE A 870 7.39 48.74 -33.25
C ILE A 870 6.74 49.92 -34.00
N ASP A 871 5.81 50.67 -33.40
CA ASP A 871 5.01 51.67 -34.14
C ASP A 871 5.46 53.14 -33.95
N ASP A 872 6.63 53.44 -33.37
CA ASP A 872 7.10 54.83 -33.15
C ASP A 872 8.04 55.36 -34.25
N SER A 873 8.12 54.72 -35.41
CA SER A 873 9.02 55.14 -36.49
C SER A 873 8.45 55.02 -37.91
N SER A 874 7.48 55.87 -38.27
CA SER A 874 7.35 56.35 -39.65
C SER A 874 6.40 57.56 -39.78
N SER A 875 6.96 58.76 -39.69
CA SER A 875 6.37 60.02 -40.17
C SER A 875 7.35 60.70 -41.12
N ASN A 876 7.27 60.44 -42.43
CA ASN A 876 7.28 61.42 -43.54
C ASN A 876 7.67 60.80 -44.90
N PRO A 877 7.04 61.24 -46.01
CA PRO A 877 7.35 60.81 -47.37
C PRO A 877 8.26 61.81 -48.12
N ASN A 878 9.07 61.33 -49.09
CA ASN A 878 9.34 62.00 -50.37
C ASN A 878 10.32 61.20 -51.28
N GLU A 879 9.82 60.96 -52.51
CA GLU A 879 10.43 60.78 -53.85
C GLU A 879 11.92 61.19 -54.13
N PRO A 880 12.51 60.91 -55.34
CA PRO A 880 12.38 59.74 -56.23
C PRO A 880 13.69 59.32 -56.98
N ASN A 881 13.60 58.17 -57.66
CA ASN A 881 14.15 57.85 -59.01
C ASN A 881 15.63 57.39 -59.26
N THR A 882 15.68 56.30 -60.06
CA THR A 882 16.62 55.95 -61.16
C THR A 882 17.77 54.94 -60.95
N GLN A 883 17.54 53.74 -61.50
CA GLN A 883 18.43 52.81 -62.25
C GLN A 883 19.84 52.46 -61.73
N GLN A 884 20.12 51.16 -61.54
CA GLN A 884 20.83 50.36 -62.55
C GLN A 884 20.97 48.88 -62.16
N VAL A 885 21.03 48.08 -63.22
CA VAL A 885 21.08 46.62 -63.32
C VAL A 885 22.42 46.05 -62.84
N THR A 886 22.40 44.97 -62.07
CA THR A 886 23.18 43.73 -62.36
C THR A 886 22.70 42.58 -61.48
N ASN A 887 22.71 41.39 -62.09
CA ASN A 887 22.25 40.10 -61.57
C ASN A 887 22.74 39.76 -60.16
N ASN A 888 21.83 39.27 -59.32
CA ASN A 888 22.05 38.02 -58.61
C ASN A 888 20.72 37.37 -58.18
N ASN A 889 20.62 36.08 -58.50
CA ASN A 889 19.57 35.16 -58.08
C ASN A 889 19.39 35.18 -56.55
N SER A 890 18.18 35.52 -56.09
CA SER A 890 17.50 34.87 -54.96
C SER A 890 16.13 35.54 -54.75
N ASN A 891 15.06 34.80 -55.03
CA ASN A 891 13.68 35.16 -54.73
C ASN A 891 13.51 35.51 -53.23
N PRO A 892 12.95 36.68 -52.86
CA PRO A 892 12.39 36.90 -51.54
C PRO A 892 10.87 37.03 -51.66
N SER A 893 10.15 35.92 -51.47
CA SER A 893 8.71 35.96 -51.23
C SER A 893 8.26 34.81 -50.34
N SER A 894 8.68 34.81 -49.06
CA SER A 894 7.93 34.09 -48.03
C SER A 894 8.19 34.51 -46.57
N SER A 895 8.90 35.62 -46.28
CA SER A 895 9.44 35.83 -44.92
C SER A 895 8.50 36.45 -43.89
N ALA A 896 7.22 36.70 -44.19
CA ALA A 896 6.28 37.23 -43.19
C ALA A 896 5.56 36.13 -42.39
N TRP A 897 5.54 34.88 -42.90
CA TRP A 897 4.84 33.77 -42.26
C TRP A 897 5.77 32.85 -41.46
N SER A 898 7.07 32.86 -41.77
CA SER A 898 8.04 31.94 -41.17
C SER A 898 8.39 32.26 -39.71
N SER A 899 8.16 33.50 -39.26
CA SER A 899 8.54 33.89 -37.89
C SER A 899 7.49 33.54 -36.84
N TYR A 900 6.26 33.22 -37.24
CA TYR A 900 5.17 32.88 -36.30
C TYR A 900 5.05 31.38 -36.00
N LEU A 901 5.69 30.52 -36.80
CA LEU A 901 5.59 29.06 -36.68
C LEU A 901 6.78 28.39 -35.97
N ASN A 902 7.82 29.15 -35.59
CA ASN A 902 9.01 28.60 -34.94
C ASN A 902 8.93 28.52 -33.40
N ILE A 903 7.75 28.70 -32.81
CA ILE A 903 7.52 28.51 -31.36
C ILE A 903 6.26 27.66 -31.17
N TRP A 904 6.30 26.45 -31.70
CA TRP A 904 5.51 25.27 -31.35
C TRP A 904 6.42 24.07 -31.62
#